data_AF-A0A1T1AQ20-F1
#
_entry.id   AF-A0A1T1AQ20-F1
#
_cell.length_a   1.000
_cell.length_b   1.000
_cell.length_c   1.000
_cell.angle_alpha   90.00
_cell.angle_beta   90.00
_cell.angle_gamma   90.00
#
_symmetry.space_group_name_H-M   'P 1'
#
loop_
_entity.id
_entity.type
_entity.pdbx_description
1 polymer ?
#
loop_
_entity_poly.entity_id
_entity_poly.type
_entity_poly.pdbx_seq_one_letter_code
_entity_poly.pdbx_strand_id
1 'polypeptide(L)'
;MFTTAFLDLPPLETAAGTITLPGSKSISNRVLLLAALSQGSTVVHDLLDSDDTRVMLEALRQLGCRIEQNHSTVTIEGLGGKPITAQAQLFMGNAGTAIRPLTAALAVMGGSYELRGVARMHERPIGDLVDALRQLGCQIDYLENPGYPPLRIGQPTLDVSQPIRVRGDVSSQFLTALLMALPLVAKQDITIEVVGELISRPYIEITLNLLARFGVVVQREGWQRFTIPAGSRIISPGEIHVEADASSASYFIALGAIAKRASSQNCIKILGVGADSIQGDIRFVEAAQMMGAQITSGPNWLEVTRGAWPLKAIDLDCNHIPDAAMTLAVMALYADGPCTMRNIASWRVKETDRIAAMACELRKLGATVEEGADFIRVLPLPNPADWKPASIHTYDDHRVAMCFSLAAFNPAGLPVRIEDPKCVAKTFPDYFEALFSLVQTSRQHIPVICIDGPTASGKGTLAAALAKRLGYHFLDSGAMYRITALAATGAGLPIDTSGETAIASLVQDLSITFTAGQILLDGVDVTEAIRSEANGMNASKVSALPQVRAALVDLQHSFHRLPGLVADGRDMGSAIFPQAPLKVFLTASAAERAQRRFKQLISKGISTTLDSLRADLEARDERDQTRSASPLKPAQDAVLLDNSDLSVEKSVDLVVGWWLGKQPF
;
A
#
# COMPACT_ATOMS: atom_id res chain seq x y z
N MET A 1 2.72 -5.85 3.07
CA MET A 1 2.52 -5.14 1.78
C MET A 1 2.11 -6.14 0.72
N PHE A 2 1.04 -5.83 -0.02
CA PHE A 2 0.62 -6.57 -1.20
C PHE A 2 1.56 -6.33 -2.39
N THR A 3 2.26 -7.37 -2.83
CA THR A 3 3.20 -7.33 -3.97
C THR A 3 2.70 -8.13 -5.18
N THR A 4 1.41 -8.41 -5.21
CA THR A 4 0.72 -9.20 -6.24
C THR A 4 0.56 -8.39 -7.53
N ALA A 5 0.31 -9.07 -8.65
CA ALA A 5 0.06 -8.40 -9.94
C ALA A 5 -1.24 -7.60 -9.92
N PHE A 6 -2.22 -8.04 -9.14
CA PHE A 6 -3.48 -7.36 -8.87
C PHE A 6 -3.97 -7.72 -7.47
N LEU A 7 -4.91 -6.93 -6.95
CA LEU A 7 -5.65 -7.21 -5.73
C LEU A 7 -7.15 -7.10 -6.02
N ASP A 8 -7.87 -8.20 -5.86
CA ASP A 8 -9.33 -8.21 -5.98
C ASP A 8 -9.94 -7.81 -4.65
N LEU A 9 -10.62 -6.66 -4.65
CA LEU A 9 -11.40 -6.18 -3.52
C LEU A 9 -12.83 -6.74 -3.66
N PRO A 10 -13.26 -7.64 -2.75
CA PRO A 10 -14.65 -8.04 -2.71
C PRO A 10 -15.53 -6.84 -2.30
N PRO A 11 -16.86 -6.95 -2.47
CA PRO A 11 -17.79 -5.94 -1.97
C PRO A 11 -17.54 -5.61 -0.50
N LEU A 12 -17.40 -4.33 -0.17
CA LEU A 12 -17.18 -3.83 1.18
C LEU A 12 -18.46 -3.12 1.67
N GLU A 13 -18.76 -3.22 2.97
CA GLU A 13 -20.05 -2.75 3.49
C GLU A 13 -19.90 -1.69 4.59
N THR A 14 -19.18 -2.03 5.66
CA THR A 14 -19.02 -1.17 6.84
C THR A 14 -17.55 -0.87 7.08
N ALA A 15 -17.29 0.23 7.80
CA ALA A 15 -15.95 0.60 8.22
C ALA A 15 -15.98 1.24 9.62
N ALA A 16 -15.04 0.84 10.48
CA ALA A 16 -14.85 1.38 11.82
C ALA A 16 -13.46 1.06 12.35
N GLY A 17 -12.98 1.86 13.29
CA GLY A 17 -11.70 1.62 13.97
C GLY A 17 -10.81 2.85 14.03
N THR A 18 -9.54 2.64 14.37
CA THR A 18 -8.54 3.69 14.49
C THR A 18 -7.35 3.37 13.60
N ILE A 19 -6.86 4.36 12.86
CA ILE A 19 -5.66 4.25 12.02
C ILE A 19 -4.69 5.39 12.33
N THR A 20 -3.40 5.07 12.38
CA THR A 20 -2.33 6.07 12.40
C THR A 20 -1.75 6.16 11.00
N LEU A 21 -1.74 7.35 10.43
CA LEU A 21 -1.22 7.56 9.08
C LEU A 21 0.32 7.66 9.10
N PRO A 22 1.00 7.25 8.02
CA PRO A 22 2.43 7.45 7.90
C PRO A 22 2.75 8.93 7.66
N GLY A 23 4.02 9.31 7.86
CA GLY A 23 4.53 10.65 7.63
C GLY A 23 4.26 11.19 6.22
N SER A 24 4.09 12.50 6.09
CA SER A 24 3.89 13.17 4.81
C SER A 24 5.14 13.07 3.92
N LYS A 25 4.98 12.56 2.70
CA LYS A 25 6.06 12.50 1.69
C LYS A 25 6.63 13.88 1.40
N SER A 26 5.75 14.87 1.29
CA SER A 26 6.13 16.24 0.94
C SER A 26 6.91 16.93 2.04
N ILE A 27 6.55 16.68 3.32
CA ILE A 27 7.30 17.19 4.48
C ILE A 27 8.61 16.42 4.62
N SER A 28 8.58 15.08 4.55
CA SER A 28 9.74 14.19 4.67
C SER A 28 10.89 14.64 3.76
N ASN A 29 10.68 14.73 2.45
CA ASN A 29 11.76 15.10 1.52
C ASN A 29 12.28 16.54 1.71
N ARG A 30 11.43 17.47 2.19
CA ARG A 30 11.86 18.84 2.51
C ARG A 30 12.72 18.86 3.77
N VAL A 31 12.29 18.15 4.81
CA VAL A 31 13.02 18.02 6.07
C VAL A 31 14.35 17.33 5.84
N LEU A 32 14.39 16.24 5.07
CA LEU A 32 15.64 15.54 4.73
C LEU A 32 16.65 16.49 4.07
N LEU A 33 16.22 17.25 3.07
CA LEU A 33 17.11 18.18 2.39
C LEU A 33 17.52 19.35 3.30
N LEU A 34 16.59 19.98 4.02
CA LEU A 34 16.91 21.09 4.92
C LEU A 34 17.85 20.65 6.05
N ALA A 35 17.62 19.50 6.66
CA ALA A 35 18.50 18.91 7.67
C ALA A 35 19.91 18.70 7.11
N ALA A 36 20.02 18.09 5.92
CA ALA A 36 21.32 17.87 5.28
C ALA A 36 22.01 19.17 4.87
N LEU A 37 21.28 20.22 4.51
CA LEU A 37 21.85 21.52 4.17
C LEU A 37 22.18 22.39 5.39
N SER A 38 21.63 22.05 6.56
CA SER A 38 21.73 22.87 7.77
C SER A 38 23.10 22.87 8.43
N GLN A 39 23.33 23.83 9.33
CA GLN A 39 24.39 23.78 10.33
C GLN A 39 23.89 23.05 11.59
N GLY A 40 24.59 21.99 11.99
CA GLY A 40 24.26 21.16 13.16
C GLY A 40 23.65 19.80 12.81
N SER A 41 23.33 19.03 13.84
CA SER A 41 22.70 17.70 13.73
C SER A 41 21.18 17.83 13.90
N THR A 42 20.40 17.13 13.09
CA THR A 42 18.93 17.09 13.18
C THR A 42 18.46 15.65 13.39
N VAL A 43 17.65 15.42 14.42
CA VAL A 43 16.90 14.17 14.62
C VAL A 43 15.51 14.31 14.00
N VAL A 44 15.19 13.44 13.05
CA VAL A 44 13.90 13.43 12.34
C VAL A 44 13.06 12.26 12.83
N HIS A 45 11.86 12.56 13.33
CA HIS A 45 10.88 11.59 13.82
C HIS A 45 9.77 11.37 12.79
N ASP A 46 9.22 10.16 12.79
CA ASP A 46 8.04 9.80 11.97
C ASP A 46 8.27 10.01 10.46
N LEU A 47 9.54 9.93 10.03
CA LEU A 47 9.92 10.03 8.63
C LEU A 47 9.21 8.92 7.84
N LEU A 48 8.58 9.29 6.73
CA LEU A 48 7.99 8.31 5.82
C LEU A 48 9.08 7.38 5.28
N ASP A 49 8.93 6.07 5.47
CA ASP A 49 9.72 5.07 4.76
C ASP A 49 9.04 4.72 3.42
N SER A 50 9.54 5.31 2.33
CA SER A 50 9.00 5.17 0.98
C SER A 50 10.13 5.16 -0.06
N ASP A 51 9.82 4.78 -1.29
CA ASP A 51 10.80 4.81 -2.37
C ASP A 51 11.42 6.20 -2.59
N ASP A 52 10.60 7.26 -2.49
CA ASP A 52 11.05 8.65 -2.68
C ASP A 52 12.01 9.11 -1.57
N THR A 53 11.74 8.75 -0.31
CA THR A 53 12.61 9.12 0.84
C THR A 53 13.86 8.26 0.89
N ARG A 54 13.79 6.98 0.55
CA ARG A 54 14.96 6.09 0.42
C ARG A 54 15.93 6.60 -0.64
N VAL A 55 15.42 7.03 -1.78
CA VAL A 55 16.21 7.64 -2.86
C VAL A 55 16.86 8.94 -2.40
N MET A 56 16.13 9.81 -1.70
CA MET A 56 16.71 11.05 -1.15
C MET A 56 17.83 10.74 -0.15
N LEU A 57 17.58 9.83 0.80
CA LEU A 57 18.56 9.43 1.81
C LEU A 57 19.84 8.86 1.17
N GLU A 58 19.69 8.03 0.15
CA GLU A 58 20.83 7.49 -0.60
C GLU A 58 21.62 8.59 -1.32
N ALA A 59 20.94 9.51 -2.00
CA ALA A 59 21.60 10.64 -2.64
C ALA A 59 22.37 11.51 -1.63
N LEU A 60 21.79 11.78 -0.46
CA LEU A 60 22.43 12.55 0.61
C LEU A 60 23.67 11.83 1.17
N ARG A 61 23.63 10.50 1.33
CA ARG A 61 24.82 9.71 1.71
C ARG A 61 25.95 9.84 0.70
N GLN A 62 25.65 9.76 -0.60
CA GLN A 62 26.65 9.90 -1.66
C GLN A 62 27.27 11.31 -1.71
N LEU A 63 26.52 12.33 -1.31
CA LEU A 63 27.02 13.70 -1.14
C LEU A 63 27.89 13.89 0.12
N GLY A 64 28.03 12.85 0.94
CA GLY A 64 28.87 12.80 2.13
C GLY A 64 28.13 13.13 3.44
N CYS A 65 26.80 13.23 3.43
CA CYS A 65 26.03 13.45 4.64
C CYS A 65 26.06 12.20 5.54
N ARG A 66 26.45 12.37 6.81
CA ARG A 66 26.38 11.28 7.80
C ARG A 66 24.94 11.12 8.25
N ILE A 67 24.37 9.96 7.95
CA ILE A 67 22.97 9.63 8.24
C ILE A 67 22.93 8.34 9.04
N GLU A 68 22.37 8.39 10.25
CA GLU A 68 22.15 7.24 11.11
C GLU A 68 20.64 6.98 11.21
N GLN A 69 20.23 5.73 10.98
CA GLN A 69 18.83 5.34 11.00
C GLN A 69 18.58 4.30 12.08
N ASN A 70 17.62 4.60 12.96
CA ASN A 70 17.07 3.68 13.93
C ASN A 70 15.61 3.37 13.54
N HIS A 71 14.95 2.44 14.24
CA HIS A 71 13.60 1.99 13.87
C HIS A 71 12.53 3.10 13.81
N SER A 72 12.70 4.21 14.54
CA SER A 72 11.72 5.30 14.63
C SER A 72 12.27 6.69 14.27
N THR A 73 13.58 6.82 14.08
CA THR A 73 14.24 8.12 13.88
C THR A 73 15.37 8.06 12.88
N VAL A 74 15.62 9.19 12.22
CA VAL A 74 16.76 9.40 11.33
C VAL A 74 17.55 10.61 11.81
N THR A 75 18.81 10.40 12.19
CA THR A 75 19.73 11.47 12.59
C THR A 75 20.58 11.87 11.39
N ILE A 76 20.62 13.17 11.09
CA ILE A 76 21.29 13.75 9.93
C ILE A 76 22.29 14.80 10.41
N GLU A 77 23.57 14.58 10.16
CA GLU A 77 24.61 15.60 10.35
C GLU A 77 24.63 16.53 9.14
N GLY A 78 24.27 17.79 9.38
CA GLY A 78 24.20 18.81 8.36
C GLY A 78 25.56 19.14 7.73
N LEU A 79 25.57 19.37 6.42
CA LEU A 79 26.73 19.72 5.61
C LEU A 79 27.14 21.19 5.75
N GLY A 80 26.35 22.01 6.46
CA GLY A 80 26.61 23.45 6.59
C GLY A 80 26.60 24.19 5.25
N GLY A 81 25.83 23.71 4.28
CA GLY A 81 25.72 24.31 2.95
C GLY A 81 26.90 24.06 2.00
N LYS A 82 27.77 23.08 2.28
CA LYS A 82 28.86 22.68 1.37
C LYS A 82 28.90 21.15 1.23
N PRO A 83 28.67 20.58 0.04
CA PRO A 83 28.80 19.15 -0.17
C PRO A 83 30.25 18.71 0.11
N ILE A 84 30.42 17.58 0.81
CA ILE A 84 31.74 17.00 1.04
C ILE A 84 32.24 16.35 -0.25
N THR A 85 31.33 15.69 -0.99
CA THR A 85 31.63 15.09 -2.28
C THR A 85 31.32 16.08 -3.41
N ALA A 86 32.37 16.57 -4.10
CA ALA A 86 32.23 17.50 -5.21
C ALA A 86 31.81 16.85 -6.55
N GLN A 87 31.72 15.51 -6.61
CA GLN A 87 31.33 14.76 -7.80
C GLN A 87 30.48 13.53 -7.45
N ALA A 88 29.30 13.39 -8.06
CA ALA A 88 28.45 12.21 -7.86
C ALA A 88 27.49 11.95 -9.03
N GLN A 89 27.11 10.69 -9.23
CA GLN A 89 26.02 10.29 -10.13
C GLN A 89 24.84 9.80 -9.30
N LEU A 90 23.79 10.61 -9.23
CA LEU A 90 22.66 10.40 -8.33
C LEU A 90 21.48 9.81 -9.11
N PHE A 91 21.07 8.61 -8.70
CA PHE A 91 19.85 7.99 -9.18
C PHE A 91 18.66 8.44 -8.34
N MET A 92 17.70 9.11 -8.97
CA MET A 92 16.56 9.76 -8.33
C MET A 92 15.22 9.02 -8.55
N GLY A 93 15.25 7.78 -9.06
CA GLY A 93 14.03 6.98 -9.29
C GLY A 93 12.98 7.72 -10.12
N ASN A 94 11.71 7.68 -9.68
CA ASN A 94 10.61 8.54 -10.13
C ASN A 94 10.21 9.58 -9.06
N ALA A 95 11.17 9.98 -8.20
CA ALA A 95 10.95 10.81 -7.02
C ALA A 95 11.01 12.30 -7.36
N GLY A 96 9.86 12.87 -7.70
CA GLY A 96 9.80 14.26 -8.15
C GLY A 96 10.10 15.27 -7.04
N THR A 97 9.56 15.00 -5.85
CA THR A 97 9.79 15.79 -4.64
C THR A 97 11.23 15.73 -4.15
N ALA A 98 12.06 14.82 -4.69
CA ALA A 98 13.49 14.73 -4.38
C ALA A 98 14.36 15.42 -5.43
N ILE A 99 14.21 15.07 -6.72
CA ILE A 99 15.12 15.57 -7.78
C ILE A 99 15.08 17.09 -7.95
N ARG A 100 13.90 17.74 -7.87
CA ARG A 100 13.79 19.19 -8.08
C ARG A 100 14.54 20.00 -7.01
N PRO A 101 14.25 19.84 -5.70
CA PRO A 101 14.95 20.61 -4.68
C PRO A 101 16.43 20.24 -4.58
N LEU A 102 16.80 18.98 -4.83
CA LEU A 102 18.20 18.58 -4.87
C LEU A 102 18.96 19.21 -6.05
N THR A 103 18.33 19.30 -7.24
CA THR A 103 18.89 20.01 -8.40
C THR A 103 19.17 21.47 -8.05
N ALA A 104 18.21 22.17 -7.44
CA ALA A 104 18.39 23.57 -7.08
C ALA A 104 19.53 23.77 -6.07
N ALA A 105 19.59 22.94 -5.02
CA ALA A 105 20.64 23.00 -4.01
C ALA A 105 22.03 22.75 -4.62
N LEU A 106 22.19 21.68 -5.41
CA LEU A 106 23.46 21.36 -6.05
C LEU A 106 23.88 22.40 -7.09
N ALA A 107 22.93 22.98 -7.82
CA ALA A 107 23.19 24.01 -8.82
C ALA A 107 23.79 25.28 -8.21
N VAL A 108 23.27 25.74 -7.06
CA VAL A 108 23.79 26.95 -6.39
C VAL A 108 25.06 26.67 -5.60
N MET A 109 25.25 25.46 -5.07
CA MET A 109 26.47 25.08 -4.34
C MET A 109 27.65 24.81 -5.30
N GLY A 110 27.37 24.30 -6.49
CA GLY A 110 28.37 23.95 -7.50
C GLY A 110 29.07 22.61 -7.27
N GLY A 111 29.51 21.98 -8.36
CA GLY A 111 30.23 20.70 -8.35
C GLY A 111 30.21 20.02 -9.72
N SER A 112 30.30 18.69 -9.75
CA SER A 112 30.17 17.86 -10.95
C SER A 112 29.15 16.75 -10.68
N TYR A 113 27.88 17.06 -10.85
CA TYR A 113 26.79 16.15 -10.51
C TYR A 113 26.02 15.71 -11.74
N GLU A 114 25.62 14.45 -11.76
CA GLU A 114 24.68 13.92 -12.74
C GLU A 114 23.45 13.41 -12.01
N LEU A 115 22.25 13.86 -12.42
CA LEU A 115 20.99 13.43 -11.83
C LEU A 115 20.15 12.74 -12.90
N ARG A 116 19.79 11.47 -12.66
CA ARG A 116 18.99 10.65 -13.57
C ARG A 116 17.92 9.87 -12.83
N GLY A 117 17.01 9.23 -13.56
CA GLY A 117 15.97 8.40 -12.95
C GLY A 117 15.58 7.22 -13.82
N VAL A 118 14.39 6.68 -13.57
CA VAL A 118 13.76 5.72 -14.48
C VAL A 118 13.26 6.42 -15.75
N ALA A 119 12.89 5.68 -16.79
CA ALA A 119 12.41 6.24 -18.06
C ALA A 119 11.33 7.32 -17.88
N ARG A 120 10.34 7.07 -17.01
CA ARG A 120 9.29 8.06 -16.71
C ARG A 120 9.83 9.37 -16.14
N MET A 121 10.93 9.37 -15.39
CA MET A 121 11.55 10.62 -14.89
C MET A 121 12.01 11.52 -16.03
N HIS A 122 12.43 10.95 -17.17
CA HIS A 122 12.93 11.68 -18.33
C HIS A 122 11.79 12.34 -19.15
N GLU A 123 10.54 12.13 -18.73
CA GLU A 123 9.34 12.75 -19.30
C GLU A 123 8.72 13.76 -18.33
N ARG A 124 9.29 13.92 -17.11
CA ARG A 124 8.73 14.83 -16.10
C ARG A 124 9.40 16.20 -16.16
N PRO A 125 8.63 17.28 -16.32
CA PRO A 125 9.18 18.61 -16.56
C PRO A 125 10.05 19.10 -15.40
N ILE A 126 11.19 19.70 -15.75
CA ILE A 126 12.08 20.44 -14.86
C ILE A 126 12.60 21.74 -15.51
N GLY A 127 12.22 22.00 -16.78
CA GLY A 127 12.61 23.16 -17.59
C GLY A 127 12.56 24.49 -16.85
N ASP A 128 11.40 24.87 -16.33
CA ASP A 128 11.21 26.17 -15.68
C ASP A 128 12.12 26.36 -14.44
N LEU A 129 12.47 25.28 -13.73
CA LEU A 129 13.44 25.34 -12.63
C LEU A 129 14.85 25.56 -13.16
N VAL A 130 15.25 24.85 -14.21
CA VAL A 130 16.56 25.01 -14.84
C VAL A 130 16.72 26.41 -15.42
N ASP A 131 15.68 26.95 -16.06
CA ASP A 131 15.69 28.30 -16.60
C ASP A 131 15.80 29.37 -15.49
N ALA A 132 15.13 29.17 -14.36
CA ALA A 132 15.29 30.02 -13.17
C ALA A 132 16.71 29.94 -12.59
N LEU A 133 17.30 28.75 -12.51
CA LEU A 133 18.68 28.57 -12.02
C LEU A 133 19.73 29.14 -12.98
N ARG A 134 19.49 29.07 -14.30
CA ARG A 134 20.38 29.66 -15.31
C ARG A 134 20.36 31.19 -15.29
N GLN A 135 19.24 31.83 -14.92
CA GLN A 135 19.20 33.29 -14.67
C GLN A 135 20.20 33.71 -13.58
N LEU A 136 20.49 32.83 -12.63
CA LEU A 136 21.49 33.04 -11.59
C LEU A 136 22.92 32.74 -12.04
N GLY A 137 23.14 32.30 -13.27
CA GLY A 137 24.46 31.85 -13.74
C GLY A 137 24.83 30.44 -13.29
N CYS A 138 23.86 29.60 -12.90
CA CYS A 138 24.12 28.18 -12.67
C CYS A 138 24.36 27.42 -13.98
N GLN A 139 25.38 26.56 -14.01
CA GLN A 139 25.65 25.70 -15.16
C GLN A 139 24.89 24.38 -15.03
N ILE A 140 23.91 24.18 -15.92
CA ILE A 140 23.10 22.95 -15.97
C ILE A 140 22.90 22.57 -17.44
N ASP A 141 23.29 21.34 -17.81
CA ASP A 141 23.12 20.77 -19.14
C ASP A 141 22.07 19.65 -19.13
N TYR A 142 21.23 19.61 -20.16
CA TYR A 142 20.38 18.44 -20.43
C TYR A 142 21.23 17.40 -21.16
N LEU A 143 21.25 16.17 -20.65
CA LEU A 143 22.02 15.08 -21.26
C LEU A 143 21.24 14.34 -22.36
N GLU A 144 19.91 14.46 -22.35
CA GLU A 144 19.01 13.88 -23.35
C GLU A 144 18.05 14.96 -23.86
N ASN A 145 16.78 14.93 -23.43
CA ASN A 145 15.74 15.82 -23.94
C ASN A 145 15.75 17.19 -23.22
N PRO A 146 15.75 18.33 -23.94
CA PRO A 146 15.61 19.65 -23.34
C PRO A 146 14.34 19.76 -22.48
N GLY A 147 14.48 20.32 -21.27
CA GLY A 147 13.37 20.52 -20.34
C GLY A 147 13.11 19.35 -19.37
N TYR A 148 13.85 18.24 -19.51
CA TYR A 148 13.66 17.01 -18.75
C TYR A 148 14.99 16.42 -18.24
N PRO A 149 15.01 15.69 -17.11
CA PRO A 149 16.16 14.87 -16.74
C PRO A 149 16.53 13.86 -17.85
N PRO A 150 17.78 13.38 -17.92
CA PRO A 150 18.86 13.56 -16.96
C PRO A 150 19.61 14.88 -17.11
N LEU A 151 20.13 15.37 -15.99
CA LEU A 151 20.82 16.66 -15.88
C LEU A 151 22.29 16.48 -15.51
N ARG A 152 23.16 17.34 -16.03
CA ARG A 152 24.51 17.54 -15.53
C ARG A 152 24.64 18.93 -14.93
N ILE A 153 25.13 19.02 -13.70
CA ILE A 153 25.35 20.27 -12.95
C ILE A 153 26.84 20.54 -12.86
N GLY A 154 27.24 21.78 -13.15
CA GLY A 154 28.61 22.27 -13.12
C GLY A 154 28.87 23.28 -12.01
N GLN A 155 29.90 24.11 -12.21
CA GLN A 155 30.25 25.21 -11.31
C GLN A 155 29.49 26.49 -11.69
N PRO A 156 28.78 27.14 -10.75
CA PRO A 156 28.00 28.33 -11.05
C PRO A 156 28.86 29.61 -11.04
N THR A 157 28.46 30.60 -11.82
CA THR A 157 28.93 32.00 -11.70
C THR A 157 27.76 32.83 -11.19
N LEU A 158 27.56 32.84 -9.87
CA LEU A 158 26.33 33.36 -9.27
C LEU A 158 26.18 34.87 -9.40
N ASP A 159 25.06 35.30 -9.99
CA ASP A 159 24.57 36.68 -9.94
C ASP A 159 23.16 36.70 -9.34
N VAL A 160 23.04 37.29 -8.14
CA VAL A 160 21.79 37.44 -7.40
C VAL A 160 21.38 38.91 -7.28
N SER A 161 21.90 39.78 -8.15
CA SER A 161 21.61 41.22 -8.13
C SER A 161 20.24 41.58 -8.71
N GLN A 162 19.67 40.70 -9.54
CA GLN A 162 18.37 40.88 -10.15
C GLN A 162 17.35 39.87 -9.58
N PRO A 163 16.05 40.22 -9.56
CA PRO A 163 15.01 39.27 -9.20
C PRO A 163 14.99 38.06 -10.15
N ILE A 164 14.90 36.87 -9.59
CA ILE A 164 14.79 35.60 -10.33
C ILE A 164 13.32 35.40 -10.69
N ARG A 165 13.02 35.11 -11.96
CA ARG A 165 11.65 34.85 -12.39
C ARG A 165 11.39 33.36 -12.56
N VAL A 166 10.30 32.88 -11.97
CA VAL A 166 9.84 31.49 -12.08
C VAL A 166 8.35 31.45 -12.35
N ARG A 167 7.91 30.52 -13.21
CA ARG A 167 6.48 30.32 -13.51
C ARG A 167 5.73 29.74 -12.32
N GLY A 168 4.59 30.33 -11.99
CA GLY A 168 3.73 29.91 -10.89
C GLY A 168 2.67 28.87 -11.27
N ASP A 169 2.40 28.71 -12.55
CA ASP A 169 1.24 28.00 -13.11
C ASP A 169 1.52 26.56 -13.56
N VAL A 170 2.78 26.12 -13.49
CA VAL A 170 3.21 24.78 -13.94
C VAL A 170 3.36 23.81 -12.76
N SER A 171 4.19 24.17 -11.76
CA SER A 171 4.47 23.30 -10.62
C SER A 171 4.99 24.09 -9.42
N SER A 172 4.39 23.88 -8.24
CA SER A 172 4.89 24.44 -6.98
C SER A 172 6.30 23.96 -6.63
N GLN A 173 6.72 22.79 -7.15
CA GLN A 173 8.02 22.20 -6.81
C GLN A 173 9.19 23.07 -7.24
N PHE A 174 9.04 23.89 -8.28
CA PHE A 174 10.11 24.76 -8.79
C PHE A 174 10.36 25.93 -7.83
N LEU A 175 9.31 26.66 -7.46
CA LEU A 175 9.41 27.74 -6.49
C LEU A 175 9.89 27.22 -5.12
N THR A 176 9.36 26.08 -4.66
CA THR A 176 9.81 25.52 -3.37
C THR A 176 11.27 25.06 -3.39
N ALA A 177 11.75 24.54 -4.54
CA ALA A 177 13.15 24.18 -4.71
C ALA A 177 14.07 25.41 -4.60
N LEU A 178 13.70 26.52 -5.24
CA LEU A 178 14.42 27.79 -5.15
C LEU A 178 14.43 28.34 -3.72
N LEU A 179 13.26 28.36 -3.04
CA LEU A 179 13.13 28.84 -1.67
C LEU A 179 14.02 28.07 -0.68
N MET A 180 14.22 26.77 -0.89
CA MET A 180 15.09 25.94 -0.05
C MET A 180 16.58 26.10 -0.36
N ALA A 181 16.94 26.36 -1.62
CA ALA A 181 18.33 26.40 -2.07
C ALA A 181 18.98 27.77 -1.90
N LEU A 182 18.26 28.86 -2.18
CA LEU A 182 18.82 30.21 -2.19
C LEU A 182 19.31 30.76 -0.85
N PRO A 183 18.80 30.33 0.33
CA PRO A 183 19.41 30.70 1.61
C PRO A 183 20.89 30.30 1.73
N LEU A 184 21.35 29.31 0.96
CA LEU A 184 22.75 28.87 0.95
C LEU A 184 23.72 29.94 0.41
N VAL A 185 23.21 30.89 -0.39
CA VAL A 185 24.03 31.85 -1.15
C VAL A 185 23.60 33.31 -0.92
N ALA A 186 22.71 33.56 0.04
CA ALA A 186 22.12 34.87 0.36
C ALA A 186 23.13 35.84 1.03
N LYS A 187 24.16 36.27 0.31
CA LYS A 187 25.10 37.33 0.77
C LYS A 187 24.48 38.72 0.75
N GLN A 188 23.43 38.88 -0.05
CA GLN A 188 22.53 40.04 -0.13
C GLN A 188 21.10 39.50 -0.21
N ASP A 189 20.10 40.38 -0.16
CA ASP A 189 18.71 39.99 -0.35
C ASP A 189 18.53 39.34 -1.72
N ILE A 190 17.87 38.18 -1.76
CA ILE A 190 17.54 37.47 -3.00
C ILE A 190 16.04 37.53 -3.19
N THR A 191 15.60 38.07 -4.32
CA THR A 191 14.17 38.19 -4.65
C THR A 191 13.78 37.17 -5.72
N ILE A 192 12.66 36.49 -5.50
CA ILE A 192 11.99 35.61 -6.47
C ILE A 192 10.66 36.25 -6.86
N GLU A 193 10.42 36.41 -8.16
CA GLU A 193 9.16 36.87 -8.75
C GLU A 193 8.42 35.71 -9.41
N VAL A 194 7.15 35.55 -9.07
CA VAL A 194 6.27 34.55 -9.66
C VAL A 194 5.59 35.12 -10.90
N VAL A 195 5.78 34.46 -12.03
CA VAL A 195 5.14 34.79 -13.31
C VAL A 195 3.85 33.99 -13.44
N GLY A 196 2.73 34.68 -13.69
CA GLY A 196 1.41 34.06 -13.86
C GLY A 196 0.70 33.76 -12.54
N GLU A 197 -0.36 32.95 -12.61
CA GLU A 197 -1.11 32.55 -11.43
C GLU A 197 -0.37 31.44 -10.66
N LEU A 198 -0.22 31.62 -9.35
CA LEU A 198 0.41 30.64 -8.49
C LEU A 198 -0.57 29.51 -8.12
N ILE A 199 -0.31 28.31 -8.63
CA ILE A 199 -1.02 27.09 -8.28
C ILE A 199 -0.40 26.41 -7.06
N SER A 200 -1.16 25.51 -6.41
CA SER A 200 -0.61 24.60 -5.39
C SER A 200 0.05 25.36 -4.22
N ARG A 201 -0.52 26.51 -3.85
CA ARG A 201 -0.08 27.41 -2.75
C ARG A 201 0.21 26.67 -1.43
N PRO A 202 -0.57 25.65 -1.02
CA PRO A 202 -0.28 24.88 0.20
C PRO A 202 1.14 24.34 0.30
N TYR A 203 1.74 23.86 -0.79
CA TYR A 203 3.11 23.32 -0.74
C TYR A 203 4.17 24.40 -0.50
N ILE A 204 3.86 25.64 -0.86
CA ILE A 204 4.73 26.78 -0.61
C ILE A 204 4.61 27.17 0.86
N GLU A 205 3.41 27.17 1.44
CA GLU A 205 3.21 27.40 2.88
C GLU A 205 3.98 26.39 3.72
N ILE A 206 3.87 25.09 3.41
CA ILE A 206 4.67 24.03 4.05
C ILE A 206 6.16 24.38 3.98
N THR A 207 6.64 24.83 2.82
CA THR A 207 8.07 25.16 2.62
C THR A 207 8.50 26.36 3.45
N LEU A 208 7.69 27.42 3.49
CA LEU A 208 7.96 28.62 4.30
C LEU A 208 7.96 28.31 5.80
N ASN A 209 6.98 27.52 6.27
CA ASN A 209 6.89 27.09 7.66
C ASN A 209 8.10 26.23 8.07
N LEU A 210 8.53 25.31 7.20
CA LEU A 210 9.73 24.51 7.44
C LEU A 210 10.99 25.38 7.43
N LEU A 211 11.15 26.29 6.47
CA LEU A 211 12.29 27.22 6.44
C LEU A 211 12.38 28.05 7.72
N ALA A 212 11.25 28.56 8.22
CA ALA A 212 11.21 29.30 9.48
C ALA A 212 11.69 28.44 10.66
N ARG A 213 11.31 27.15 10.72
CA ARG A 213 11.82 26.21 11.74
C ARG A 213 13.33 25.95 11.62
N PHE A 214 13.88 26.05 10.42
CA PHE A 214 15.32 25.97 10.15
C PHE A 214 16.01 27.36 10.20
N GLY A 215 15.38 28.37 10.81
CA GLY A 215 15.97 29.68 11.05
C GLY A 215 15.94 30.66 9.88
N VAL A 216 15.25 30.33 8.78
CA VAL A 216 15.13 31.19 7.59
C VAL A 216 13.72 31.76 7.48
N VAL A 217 13.55 33.05 7.75
CA VAL A 217 12.28 33.75 7.61
C VAL A 217 12.23 34.45 6.25
N VAL A 218 11.51 33.86 5.30
CA VAL A 218 11.30 34.45 3.97
C VAL A 218 10.22 35.51 4.06
N GLN A 219 10.53 36.72 3.58
CA GLN A 219 9.56 37.80 3.45
C GLN A 219 8.72 37.61 2.20
N ARG A 220 7.46 38.05 2.22
CA ARG A 220 6.53 37.81 1.12
C ARG A 220 5.63 39.01 0.88
N GLU A 221 5.53 39.42 -0.39
CA GLU A 221 4.55 40.38 -0.88
C GLU A 221 3.47 39.60 -1.66
N GLY A 222 2.35 39.32 -0.99
CA GLY A 222 1.26 38.52 -1.57
C GLY A 222 1.71 37.10 -1.94
N TRP A 223 1.52 36.71 -3.19
CA TRP A 223 2.01 35.44 -3.76
C TRP A 223 2.91 35.67 -4.98
N GLN A 224 3.15 36.94 -5.30
CA GLN A 224 3.85 37.37 -6.50
C GLN A 224 5.35 37.52 -6.25
N ARG A 225 5.77 37.78 -5.01
CA ARG A 225 7.17 38.03 -4.69
C ARG A 225 7.58 37.49 -3.32
N PHE A 226 8.76 36.87 -3.29
CA PHE A 226 9.39 36.33 -2.09
C PHE A 226 10.80 36.88 -1.97
N THR A 227 11.20 37.30 -0.77
CA THR A 227 12.53 37.85 -0.49
C THR A 227 13.19 37.05 0.61
N ILE A 228 14.35 36.48 0.30
CA ILE A 228 15.22 35.77 1.23
C ILE A 228 16.23 36.79 1.77
N PRO A 229 16.23 37.10 3.07
CA PRO A 229 17.09 38.14 3.63
C PRO A 229 18.58 37.82 3.52
N ALA A 230 19.40 38.86 3.34
CA ALA A 230 20.84 38.79 3.41
C ALA A 230 21.31 38.16 4.73
N GLY A 231 22.32 37.30 4.65
CA GLY A 231 22.89 36.58 5.79
C GLY A 231 22.07 35.40 6.29
N SER A 232 20.97 35.04 5.61
CA SER A 232 20.19 33.84 5.94
C SER A 232 21.08 32.60 6.02
N ARG A 233 20.82 31.74 7.02
CA ARG A 233 21.49 30.47 7.22
C ARG A 233 20.46 29.41 7.59
N ILE A 234 20.61 28.22 7.01
CA ILE A 234 19.82 27.06 7.41
C ILE A 234 20.48 26.47 8.66
N ILE A 235 19.77 26.50 9.78
CA ILE A 235 20.26 26.05 11.09
C ILE A 235 19.38 24.89 11.55
N SER A 236 20.00 23.84 12.08
CA SER A 236 19.25 22.69 12.60
C SER A 236 18.34 23.13 13.76
N PRO A 237 17.08 22.67 13.80
CA PRO A 237 16.21 22.83 14.97
C PRO A 237 16.57 21.85 16.12
N GLY A 238 17.57 21.00 15.94
CA GLY A 238 17.91 19.88 16.83
C GLY A 238 17.00 18.67 16.57
N GLU A 239 15.69 18.86 16.68
CA GLU A 239 14.69 17.80 16.51
C GLU A 239 13.48 18.28 15.70
N ILE A 240 12.90 17.38 14.89
CA ILE A 240 11.71 17.67 14.09
C ILE A 240 10.85 16.42 13.88
N HIS A 241 9.55 16.56 14.13
CA HIS A 241 8.54 15.57 13.75
C HIS A 241 7.98 15.85 12.36
N VAL A 242 7.84 14.79 11.57
CA VAL A 242 7.11 14.79 10.32
C VAL A 242 5.63 14.51 10.62
N GLU A 243 4.77 15.47 10.28
CA GLU A 243 3.31 15.29 10.38
C GLU A 243 2.84 14.18 9.44
N ALA A 244 1.78 13.45 9.80
CA ALA A 244 1.21 12.43 8.95
C ALA A 244 0.55 13.01 7.68
N ASP A 245 0.46 12.22 6.62
CA ASP A 245 0.09 12.70 5.30
C ASP A 245 -1.40 13.10 5.17
N ALA A 246 -1.68 14.40 5.05
CA ALA A 246 -3.06 14.91 4.93
C ALA A 246 -3.75 14.47 3.62
N SER A 247 -2.95 14.31 2.56
CA SER A 247 -3.39 13.69 1.30
C SER A 247 -3.94 12.28 1.52
N SER A 248 -3.21 11.44 2.27
CA SER A 248 -3.59 10.07 2.59
C SER A 248 -4.78 10.00 3.55
N ALA A 249 -4.92 10.99 4.42
CA ALA A 249 -6.10 11.13 5.27
C ALA A 249 -7.41 11.21 4.46
N SER A 250 -7.37 11.81 3.26
CA SER A 250 -8.56 11.93 2.40
C SER A 250 -9.23 10.59 2.11
N TYR A 251 -8.47 9.50 1.93
CA TYR A 251 -9.02 8.17 1.66
C TYR A 251 -9.84 7.64 2.84
N PHE A 252 -9.37 7.87 4.07
CA PHE A 252 -10.04 7.41 5.28
C PHE A 252 -11.19 8.34 5.69
N ILE A 253 -11.09 9.63 5.36
CA ILE A 253 -12.22 10.56 5.45
C ILE A 253 -13.33 10.12 4.49
N ALA A 254 -12.99 9.82 3.24
CA ALA A 254 -13.95 9.32 2.27
C ALA A 254 -14.52 7.95 2.66
N LEU A 255 -13.69 7.05 3.20
CA LEU A 255 -14.13 5.77 3.74
C LEU A 255 -15.21 5.96 4.82
N GLY A 256 -14.99 6.87 5.77
CA GLY A 256 -15.95 7.18 6.83
C GLY A 256 -17.22 7.86 6.30
N ALA A 257 -17.13 8.60 5.20
CA ALA A 257 -18.28 9.22 4.54
C ALA A 257 -19.11 8.23 3.69
N ILE A 258 -18.46 7.22 3.09
CA ILE A 258 -19.07 6.26 2.17
C ILE A 258 -19.63 5.04 2.92
N ALA A 259 -18.87 4.45 3.84
CA ALA A 259 -19.19 3.16 4.43
C ALA A 259 -20.47 3.21 5.30
N LYS A 260 -21.23 2.11 5.33
CA LYS A 260 -22.36 1.98 6.25
C LYS A 260 -21.84 1.94 7.70
N ARG A 261 -22.63 2.44 8.64
CA ARG A 261 -22.30 2.41 10.07
C ARG A 261 -22.27 0.96 10.59
N ALA A 262 -21.20 0.57 11.28
CA ALA A 262 -21.13 -0.73 11.95
C ALA A 262 -21.88 -0.68 13.30
N SER A 263 -22.49 -1.78 13.73
CA SER A 263 -23.36 -1.81 14.92
C SER A 263 -22.66 -1.52 16.26
N SER A 264 -21.33 -1.69 16.35
CA SER A 264 -20.55 -1.58 17.58
C SER A 264 -19.65 -0.34 17.66
N GLN A 265 -19.24 0.23 16.52
CA GLN A 265 -18.39 1.42 16.44
C GLN A 265 -18.76 2.19 15.16
N ASN A 266 -19.16 3.44 15.31
CA ASN A 266 -19.80 4.20 14.24
C ASN A 266 -18.87 5.17 13.51
N CYS A 267 -17.56 5.14 13.78
CA CYS A 267 -16.62 6.12 13.26
C CYS A 267 -15.27 5.51 12.89
N ILE A 268 -14.58 6.23 12.00
CA ILE A 268 -13.18 6.04 11.70
C ILE A 268 -12.40 7.15 12.38
N LYS A 269 -11.45 6.77 13.24
CA LYS A 269 -10.53 7.69 13.89
C LYS A 269 -9.19 7.68 13.17
N ILE A 270 -8.75 8.83 12.72
CA ILE A 270 -7.49 9.04 12.01
C ILE A 270 -6.55 9.78 12.97
N LEU A 271 -5.34 9.25 13.17
CA LEU A 271 -4.32 9.82 14.04
C LEU A 271 -3.13 10.33 13.21
N GLY A 272 -2.46 11.37 13.72
CA GLY A 272 -1.25 11.93 13.12
C GLY A 272 -1.49 13.15 12.22
N VAL A 273 -2.74 13.53 12.03
CA VAL A 273 -3.16 14.74 11.29
C VAL A 273 -4.47 15.26 11.90
N GLY A 274 -4.65 16.58 11.97
CA GLY A 274 -5.82 17.20 12.58
C GLY A 274 -5.97 18.68 12.24
N ALA A 275 -6.69 19.43 13.08
CA ALA A 275 -7.01 20.84 12.88
C ALA A 275 -5.77 21.76 12.83
N ASP A 276 -4.66 21.36 13.45
CA ASP A 276 -3.41 22.15 13.49
C ASP A 276 -2.46 21.80 12.33
N SER A 277 -2.92 21.00 11.37
CA SER A 277 -2.11 20.61 10.20
C SER A 277 -1.62 21.81 9.41
N ILE A 278 -0.33 21.80 9.05
CA ILE A 278 0.24 22.80 8.14
C ILE A 278 0.04 22.45 6.66
N GLN A 279 -0.54 21.28 6.38
CA GLN A 279 -0.74 20.78 5.04
C GLN A 279 -2.10 21.24 4.50
N GLY A 280 -2.13 21.98 3.39
CA GLY A 280 -3.42 22.47 2.86
C GLY A 280 -4.41 21.38 2.43
N ASP A 281 -3.93 20.17 2.14
CA ASP A 281 -4.80 19.01 1.86
C ASP A 281 -5.72 18.64 3.03
N ILE A 282 -5.45 19.11 4.26
CA ILE A 282 -6.36 18.96 5.40
C ILE A 282 -7.74 19.57 5.13
N ARG A 283 -7.80 20.58 4.25
CA ARG A 283 -9.05 21.23 3.81
C ARG A 283 -9.97 20.30 3.02
N PHE A 284 -9.54 19.07 2.70
CA PHE A 284 -10.43 18.03 2.23
C PHE A 284 -11.58 17.76 3.22
N VAL A 285 -11.36 18.01 4.53
CA VAL A 285 -12.42 17.99 5.55
C VAL A 285 -13.60 18.90 5.18
N GLU A 286 -13.33 20.12 4.69
CA GLU A 286 -14.36 21.08 4.26
C GLU A 286 -15.17 20.50 3.09
N ALA A 287 -14.49 19.96 2.08
CA ALA A 287 -15.13 19.36 0.90
C ALA A 287 -15.99 18.14 1.27
N ALA A 288 -15.48 17.26 2.13
CA ALA A 288 -16.22 16.10 2.61
C ALA A 288 -17.45 16.51 3.45
N GLN A 289 -17.34 17.56 4.28
CA GLN A 289 -18.48 18.13 5.02
C GLN A 289 -19.53 18.74 4.08
N MET A 290 -19.12 19.40 2.99
CA MET A 290 -20.03 19.89 1.95
C MET A 290 -20.81 18.74 1.29
N MET A 291 -20.15 17.61 1.04
CA MET A 291 -20.80 16.37 0.56
C MET A 291 -21.66 15.70 1.64
N GLY A 292 -21.61 16.16 2.90
CA GLY A 292 -22.46 15.72 3.99
C GLY A 292 -21.81 14.77 4.99
N ALA A 293 -20.49 14.55 4.95
CA ALA A 293 -19.78 13.82 5.99
C ALA A 293 -19.85 14.54 7.35
N GLN A 294 -19.90 13.78 8.44
CA GLN A 294 -19.79 14.33 9.81
C GLN A 294 -18.36 14.12 10.28
N ILE A 295 -17.65 15.23 10.53
CA ILE A 295 -16.24 15.21 10.90
C ILE A 295 -16.04 16.06 12.14
N THR A 296 -15.43 15.46 13.16
CA THR A 296 -14.90 16.14 14.34
C THR A 296 -13.38 16.09 14.29
N SER A 297 -12.71 17.18 14.62
CA SER A 297 -11.24 17.26 14.58
C SER A 297 -10.67 17.78 15.90
N GLY A 298 -9.55 17.21 16.33
CA GLY A 298 -8.66 17.80 17.32
C GLY A 298 -7.32 18.20 16.70
N PRO A 299 -6.32 18.61 17.50
CA PRO A 299 -5.02 19.08 17.01
C PRO A 299 -4.32 18.09 16.06
N ASN A 300 -4.30 16.80 16.43
CA ASN A 300 -3.56 15.75 15.73
C ASN A 300 -4.40 14.49 15.44
N TRP A 301 -5.72 14.66 15.34
CA TRP A 301 -6.63 13.57 15.00
C TRP A 301 -7.90 14.07 14.32
N LEU A 302 -8.54 13.19 13.54
CA LEU A 302 -9.87 13.36 12.96
C LEU A 302 -10.75 12.18 13.34
N GLU A 303 -12.05 12.42 13.50
CA GLU A 303 -13.07 11.38 13.66
C GLU A 303 -14.16 11.61 12.62
N VAL A 304 -14.41 10.58 11.81
CA VAL A 304 -15.27 10.67 10.64
C VAL A 304 -16.40 9.67 10.73
N THR A 305 -17.62 10.15 10.50
CA THR A 305 -18.84 9.34 10.46
C THR A 305 -19.66 9.72 9.22
N ARG A 306 -20.33 8.72 8.64
CA ARG A 306 -21.27 8.95 7.55
C ARG A 306 -22.44 9.82 8.00
N GLY A 307 -22.63 10.95 7.31
CA GLY A 307 -23.75 11.87 7.53
C GLY A 307 -24.82 11.69 6.46
N ALA A 308 -24.97 12.68 5.56
CA ALA A 308 -25.97 12.62 4.49
C ALA A 308 -25.72 11.42 3.55
N TRP A 309 -26.81 10.77 3.12
CA TRP A 309 -26.77 9.73 2.12
C TRP A 309 -27.99 9.75 1.18
N PRO A 310 -27.82 9.69 -0.15
CA PRO A 310 -26.55 9.75 -0.89
C PRO A 310 -25.71 10.99 -0.54
N LEU A 311 -24.42 10.98 -0.90
CA LEU A 311 -23.59 12.17 -0.68
C LEU A 311 -24.17 13.34 -1.47
N LYS A 312 -23.97 14.57 -1.01
CA LYS A 312 -24.42 15.76 -1.74
C LYS A 312 -23.48 16.07 -2.89
N ALA A 313 -24.03 16.38 -4.05
CA ALA A 313 -23.26 16.88 -5.19
C ALA A 313 -22.53 18.18 -4.87
N ILE A 314 -21.33 18.35 -5.44
CA ILE A 314 -20.49 19.55 -5.24
C ILE A 314 -19.92 20.08 -6.57
N ASP A 315 -19.73 21.39 -6.64
CA ASP A 315 -18.91 22.04 -7.66
C ASP A 315 -17.82 22.85 -6.94
N LEU A 316 -16.57 22.43 -7.06
CA LEU A 316 -15.48 22.91 -6.21
C LEU A 316 -14.25 23.31 -7.02
N ASP A 317 -13.64 24.43 -6.64
CA ASP A 317 -12.26 24.76 -6.99
C ASP A 317 -11.30 23.94 -6.11
N CYS A 318 -10.51 23.09 -6.75
CA CYS A 318 -9.63 22.16 -6.06
C CYS A 318 -8.16 22.60 -6.00
N ASN A 319 -7.82 23.85 -6.34
CA ASN A 319 -6.44 24.36 -6.30
C ASN A 319 -5.83 24.31 -4.88
N HIS A 320 -6.67 24.35 -3.84
CA HIS A 320 -6.25 24.28 -2.44
C HIS A 320 -6.04 22.86 -1.89
N ILE A 321 -6.57 21.84 -2.58
CA ILE A 321 -6.47 20.43 -2.18
C ILE A 321 -6.11 19.58 -3.41
N PRO A 322 -5.12 19.98 -4.22
CA PRO A 322 -4.95 19.47 -5.56
C PRO A 322 -4.72 17.96 -5.56
N ASP A 323 -4.02 17.44 -4.56
CA ASP A 323 -3.66 16.04 -4.48
C ASP A 323 -4.76 15.18 -3.81
N ALA A 324 -5.46 15.72 -2.81
CA ALA A 324 -6.61 15.07 -2.15
C ALA A 324 -7.91 15.08 -2.99
N ALA A 325 -8.04 16.01 -3.95
CA ALA A 325 -9.25 16.13 -4.78
C ALA A 325 -9.55 14.91 -5.67
N MET A 326 -8.57 14.03 -5.93
CA MET A 326 -8.81 12.76 -6.63
C MET A 326 -9.81 11.88 -5.88
N THR A 327 -9.79 11.94 -4.55
CA THR A 327 -10.71 11.19 -3.70
C THR A 327 -12.15 11.68 -3.88
N LEU A 328 -12.37 12.99 -4.12
CA LEU A 328 -13.70 13.53 -4.43
C LEU A 328 -14.29 12.93 -5.71
N ALA A 329 -13.46 12.61 -6.71
CA ALA A 329 -13.92 12.04 -7.97
C ALA A 329 -14.53 10.65 -7.79
N VAL A 330 -14.00 9.85 -6.85
CA VAL A 330 -14.59 8.54 -6.51
C VAL A 330 -15.78 8.72 -5.57
N MET A 331 -15.73 9.66 -4.62
CA MET A 331 -16.89 9.99 -3.79
C MET A 331 -18.10 10.43 -4.63
N ALA A 332 -17.88 11.09 -5.77
CA ALA A 332 -18.94 11.51 -6.69
C ALA A 332 -19.77 10.34 -7.25
N LEU A 333 -19.24 9.11 -7.29
CA LEU A 333 -20.02 7.92 -7.65
C LEU A 333 -21.19 7.65 -6.70
N TYR A 334 -21.09 8.16 -5.47
CA TYR A 334 -22.07 7.99 -4.39
C TYR A 334 -22.91 9.24 -4.13
N ALA A 335 -22.81 10.25 -5.00
CA ALA A 335 -23.53 11.51 -4.85
C ALA A 335 -24.95 11.46 -5.42
N ASP A 336 -25.80 12.40 -4.99
CA ASP A 336 -27.18 12.60 -5.48
C ASP A 336 -27.27 13.43 -6.78
N GLY A 337 -26.12 13.88 -7.30
CA GLY A 337 -26.03 14.64 -8.54
C GLY A 337 -24.59 14.78 -9.05
N PRO A 338 -24.38 15.42 -10.21
CA PRO A 338 -23.05 15.56 -10.82
C PRO A 338 -22.09 16.37 -9.94
N CYS A 339 -20.88 15.87 -9.75
CA CYS A 339 -19.81 16.62 -9.07
C CYS A 339 -18.78 17.14 -10.06
N THR A 340 -18.36 18.40 -9.92
CA THR A 340 -17.33 19.03 -10.74
C THR A 340 -16.15 19.45 -9.88
N MET A 341 -14.94 19.01 -10.24
CA MET A 341 -13.69 19.50 -9.66
C MET A 341 -12.95 20.33 -10.71
N ARG A 342 -12.74 21.61 -10.42
CA ARG A 342 -12.12 22.61 -11.31
C ARG A 342 -10.70 22.97 -10.86
N ASN A 343 -9.96 23.65 -11.72
CA ASN A 343 -8.62 24.18 -11.46
C ASN A 343 -7.59 23.09 -11.10
N ILE A 344 -7.69 21.94 -11.76
CA ILE A 344 -6.82 20.77 -11.56
C ILE A 344 -5.90 20.50 -12.75
N ALA A 345 -5.61 21.50 -13.61
CA ALA A 345 -4.72 21.35 -14.78
C ALA A 345 -3.39 20.65 -14.45
N SER A 346 -2.85 20.91 -13.25
CA SER A 346 -1.60 20.31 -12.79
C SER A 346 -1.62 18.78 -12.74
N TRP A 347 -2.79 18.13 -12.67
CA TRP A 347 -2.97 16.67 -12.69
C TRP A 347 -2.43 16.00 -13.95
N ARG A 348 -2.39 16.72 -15.07
CA ARG A 348 -1.95 16.16 -16.36
C ARG A 348 -0.47 15.85 -16.41
N VAL A 349 0.33 16.51 -15.58
CA VAL A 349 1.81 16.48 -15.61
C VAL A 349 2.42 15.86 -14.34
N LYS A 350 1.62 15.11 -13.57
CA LYS A 350 2.08 14.42 -12.35
C LYS A 350 2.70 13.05 -12.71
N GLU A 351 2.52 12.05 -11.85
CA GLU A 351 2.96 10.68 -12.09
C GLU A 351 2.42 10.12 -13.41
N THR A 352 1.12 10.29 -13.65
CA THR A 352 0.41 10.04 -14.91
C THR A 352 -0.41 11.28 -15.30
N ASP A 353 -1.10 11.28 -16.45
CA ASP A 353 -2.20 12.23 -16.69
C ASP A 353 -3.38 11.77 -15.83
N ARG A 354 -3.47 12.32 -14.62
CA ARG A 354 -4.47 11.89 -13.63
C ARG A 354 -5.90 12.23 -14.05
N ILE A 355 -6.14 13.28 -14.84
CA ILE A 355 -7.49 13.58 -15.33
C ILE A 355 -7.94 12.45 -16.25
N ALA A 356 -7.12 12.13 -17.26
CA ALA A 356 -7.39 11.06 -18.21
C ALA A 356 -7.51 9.69 -17.53
N ALA A 357 -6.61 9.38 -16.60
CA ALA A 357 -6.64 8.13 -15.84
C ALA A 357 -7.94 8.03 -15.02
N MET A 358 -8.27 9.03 -14.20
CA MET A 358 -9.49 9.00 -13.39
C MET A 358 -10.74 8.87 -14.27
N ALA A 359 -10.83 9.60 -15.37
CA ALA A 359 -11.98 9.52 -16.27
C ALA A 359 -12.10 8.16 -16.97
N CYS A 360 -10.99 7.56 -17.41
CA CYS A 360 -10.95 6.22 -17.97
C CYS A 360 -11.48 5.18 -16.97
N GLU A 361 -10.91 5.17 -15.77
CA GLU A 361 -11.20 4.16 -14.76
C GLU A 361 -12.61 4.33 -14.15
N LEU A 362 -13.10 5.56 -13.96
CA LEU A 362 -14.49 5.84 -13.54
C LEU A 362 -15.52 5.34 -14.57
N ARG A 363 -15.24 5.48 -15.87
CA ARG A 363 -16.12 4.98 -16.94
C ARG A 363 -16.22 3.45 -16.94
N LYS A 364 -15.17 2.73 -16.54
CA LYS A 364 -15.22 1.26 -16.39
C LYS A 364 -16.22 0.81 -15.32
N LEU A 365 -16.37 1.58 -14.24
CA LEU A 365 -17.37 1.34 -13.19
C LEU A 365 -18.81 1.68 -13.61
N GLY A 366 -18.99 2.26 -14.81
CA GLY A 366 -20.29 2.61 -15.40
C GLY A 366 -20.64 4.10 -15.31
N ALA A 367 -19.82 4.95 -14.69
CA ALA A 367 -20.09 6.37 -14.57
C ALA A 367 -19.97 7.10 -15.92
N THR A 368 -20.76 8.17 -16.08
CA THR A 368 -20.53 9.13 -17.16
C THR A 368 -19.57 10.21 -16.66
N VAL A 369 -18.52 10.48 -17.44
CA VAL A 369 -17.47 11.45 -17.06
C VAL A 369 -17.22 12.42 -18.20
N GLU A 370 -17.29 13.70 -17.89
CA GLU A 370 -16.85 14.81 -18.73
C GLU A 370 -15.49 15.29 -18.20
N GLU A 371 -14.52 15.54 -19.07
CA GLU A 371 -13.20 16.04 -18.69
C GLU A 371 -12.72 17.11 -19.66
N GLY A 372 -12.01 18.10 -19.14
CA GLY A 372 -11.41 19.17 -19.93
C GLY A 372 -9.98 19.45 -19.46
N ALA A 373 -9.37 20.52 -19.98
CA ALA A 373 -7.95 20.81 -19.72
C ALA A 373 -7.61 20.88 -18.21
N ASP A 374 -8.53 21.38 -17.40
CA ASP A 374 -8.34 21.71 -15.98
C ASP A 374 -9.50 21.28 -15.08
N PHE A 375 -10.40 20.42 -15.57
CA PHE A 375 -11.54 19.94 -14.79
C PHE A 375 -11.89 18.49 -15.10
N ILE A 376 -12.57 17.86 -14.15
CA ILE A 376 -13.28 16.59 -14.32
C ILE A 376 -14.66 16.71 -13.67
N ARG A 377 -15.69 16.23 -14.36
CA ARG A 377 -17.07 16.20 -13.89
C ARG A 377 -17.60 14.78 -13.97
N VAL A 378 -18.03 14.26 -12.83
CA VAL A 378 -18.47 12.87 -12.65
C VAL A 378 -19.96 12.87 -12.39
N LEU A 379 -20.72 12.18 -13.23
CA LEU A 379 -22.14 11.97 -13.04
C LEU A 379 -22.34 10.65 -12.28
N PRO A 380 -23.07 10.64 -11.14
CA PRO A 380 -23.33 9.42 -10.39
C PRO A 380 -24.20 8.46 -11.20
N LEU A 381 -24.16 7.18 -10.81
CA LEU A 381 -24.99 6.15 -11.43
C LEU A 381 -26.40 6.19 -10.80
N PRO A 382 -27.47 6.38 -11.60
CA PRO A 382 -28.81 6.60 -11.06
C PRO A 382 -29.38 5.35 -10.37
N ASN A 383 -28.98 4.15 -10.80
CA ASN A 383 -29.42 2.90 -10.18
C ASN A 383 -28.23 2.00 -9.81
N PRO A 384 -28.34 1.18 -8.73
CA PRO A 384 -27.35 0.17 -8.41
C PRO A 384 -27.06 -0.78 -9.59
N ALA A 385 -28.06 -1.12 -10.41
CA ALA A 385 -27.89 -2.01 -11.56
C ALA A 385 -26.98 -1.45 -12.67
N ASP A 386 -26.71 -0.14 -12.67
CA ASP A 386 -25.87 0.50 -13.68
C ASP A 386 -24.36 0.35 -13.38
N TRP A 387 -24.02 -0.05 -12.14
CA TRP A 387 -22.63 -0.30 -11.74
C TRP A 387 -22.07 -1.52 -12.46
N LYS A 388 -20.78 -1.45 -12.77
CA LYS A 388 -20.05 -2.54 -13.42
C LYS A 388 -18.85 -2.97 -12.59
N PRO A 389 -18.51 -4.28 -12.57
CA PRO A 389 -17.21 -4.71 -12.09
C PRO A 389 -16.13 -4.11 -12.98
N ALA A 390 -14.99 -3.73 -12.40
CA ALA A 390 -13.91 -3.08 -13.14
C ALA A 390 -12.53 -3.54 -12.66
N SER A 391 -11.65 -3.78 -13.64
CA SER A 391 -10.20 -3.84 -13.43
C SER A 391 -9.61 -2.44 -13.61
N ILE A 392 -9.10 -1.90 -12.51
CA ILE A 392 -8.57 -0.55 -12.42
C ILE A 392 -7.07 -0.58 -12.70
N HIS A 393 -6.69 0.00 -13.83
CA HIS A 393 -5.28 0.20 -14.15
C HIS A 393 -4.76 1.38 -13.32
N THR A 394 -3.65 1.19 -12.62
CA THR A 394 -3.13 2.20 -11.67
C THR A 394 -2.14 3.17 -12.29
N TYR A 395 -1.60 2.86 -13.48
CA TYR A 395 -0.63 3.70 -14.18
C TYR A 395 0.63 4.01 -13.34
N ASP A 396 1.01 3.10 -12.42
CA ASP A 396 2.07 3.32 -11.41
C ASP A 396 1.82 4.59 -10.55
N ASP A 397 0.54 4.96 -10.37
CA ASP A 397 0.10 6.08 -9.54
C ASP A 397 -0.66 5.59 -8.31
N HIS A 398 0.05 5.58 -7.18
CA HIS A 398 -0.47 5.32 -5.83
C HIS A 398 -1.84 5.94 -5.55
N ARG A 399 -2.12 7.17 -6.03
CA ARG A 399 -3.40 7.83 -5.75
C ARG A 399 -4.57 7.18 -6.49
N VAL A 400 -4.35 6.74 -7.73
CA VAL A 400 -5.36 6.02 -8.50
C VAL A 400 -5.74 4.74 -7.74
N ALA A 401 -4.75 3.94 -7.32
CA ALA A 401 -4.99 2.72 -6.55
C ALA A 401 -5.80 2.96 -5.27
N MET A 402 -5.39 3.94 -4.46
CA MET A 402 -6.04 4.23 -3.17
C MET A 402 -7.44 4.82 -3.36
N CYS A 403 -7.63 5.77 -4.28
CA CYS A 403 -8.94 6.33 -4.57
C CYS A 403 -9.93 5.25 -5.03
N PHE A 404 -9.55 4.43 -6.01
CA PHE A 404 -10.47 3.42 -6.57
C PHE A 404 -10.73 2.23 -5.65
N SER A 405 -9.92 2.02 -4.61
CA SER A 405 -10.25 1.03 -3.57
C SER A 405 -11.60 1.32 -2.90
N LEU A 406 -11.98 2.60 -2.81
CA LEU A 406 -13.25 3.05 -2.24
C LEU A 406 -14.45 2.70 -3.12
N ALA A 407 -14.25 2.35 -4.39
CA ALA A 407 -15.33 1.89 -5.28
C ALA A 407 -15.87 0.50 -4.89
N ALA A 408 -15.15 -0.25 -4.05
CA ALA A 408 -15.60 -1.54 -3.53
C ALA A 408 -16.82 -1.43 -2.59
N PHE A 409 -17.19 -0.22 -2.14
CA PHE A 409 -18.41 0.05 -1.36
C PHE A 409 -19.66 0.29 -2.22
N ASN A 410 -19.60 -0.03 -3.51
CA ASN A 410 -20.71 0.19 -4.43
C ASN A 410 -22.00 -0.53 -3.97
N PRO A 411 -23.18 0.09 -4.18
CA PRO A 411 -24.46 -0.47 -3.74
C PRO A 411 -24.89 -1.73 -4.50
N ALA A 412 -24.21 -2.05 -5.61
CA ALA A 412 -24.48 -3.23 -6.43
C ALA A 412 -23.85 -4.51 -5.90
N GLY A 413 -22.94 -4.42 -4.91
CA GLY A 413 -22.22 -5.57 -4.39
C GLY A 413 -21.29 -6.21 -5.44
N LEU A 414 -20.67 -5.39 -6.30
CA LEU A 414 -19.75 -5.85 -7.33
C LEU A 414 -18.29 -5.71 -6.87
N PRO A 415 -17.40 -6.66 -7.22
CA PRO A 415 -15.99 -6.57 -6.86
C PRO A 415 -15.26 -5.55 -7.73
N VAL A 416 -14.12 -5.06 -7.23
CA VAL A 416 -13.21 -4.14 -7.94
C VAL A 416 -11.81 -4.72 -7.90
N ARG A 417 -11.13 -4.79 -9.05
CA ARG A 417 -9.73 -5.21 -9.13
C ARG A 417 -8.84 -3.98 -9.18
N ILE A 418 -7.82 -3.93 -8.33
CA ILE A 418 -6.75 -2.94 -8.41
C ILE A 418 -5.51 -3.61 -9.01
N GLU A 419 -5.08 -3.17 -10.20
CA GLU A 419 -3.84 -3.64 -10.83
C GLU A 419 -2.62 -3.01 -10.17
N ASP A 420 -1.53 -3.77 -10.03
CA ASP A 420 -0.29 -3.29 -9.40
C ASP A 420 -0.48 -2.58 -8.04
N PRO A 421 -1.12 -3.24 -7.05
CA PRO A 421 -1.43 -2.64 -5.74
C PRO A 421 -0.19 -2.14 -4.98
N LYS A 422 1.02 -2.65 -5.29
CA LYS A 422 2.27 -2.20 -4.67
C LYS A 422 2.63 -0.75 -4.99
N CYS A 423 2.05 -0.14 -6.02
CA CYS A 423 2.36 1.26 -6.37
C CYS A 423 2.06 2.24 -5.21
N VAL A 424 1.19 1.85 -4.25
CA VAL A 424 0.92 2.61 -3.01
C VAL A 424 2.15 2.85 -2.14
N ALA A 425 3.21 2.03 -2.28
CA ALA A 425 4.47 2.16 -1.55
C ALA A 425 5.18 3.50 -1.69
N LYS A 426 4.80 4.29 -2.70
CA LYS A 426 5.27 5.66 -2.87
C LYS A 426 4.88 6.61 -1.73
N THR A 427 3.74 6.38 -1.07
CA THR A 427 3.26 7.25 0.03
C THR A 427 2.66 6.52 1.21
N PHE A 428 2.13 5.31 1.01
CA PHE A 428 1.50 4.51 2.05
C PHE A 428 1.73 3.01 1.79
N PRO A 429 2.93 2.50 2.12
CA PRO A 429 3.35 1.11 1.91
C PRO A 429 2.36 0.00 2.30
N ASP A 430 1.65 0.18 3.40
CA ASP A 430 0.72 -0.78 4.00
C ASP A 430 -0.74 -0.31 3.88
N TYR A 431 -1.06 0.49 2.87
CA TYR A 431 -2.40 1.05 2.66
C TYR A 431 -3.51 -0.01 2.65
N PHE A 432 -3.34 -1.10 1.91
CA PHE A 432 -4.39 -2.12 1.79
C PHE A 432 -4.56 -2.92 3.08
N GLU A 433 -3.46 -3.18 3.81
CA GLU A 433 -3.54 -3.72 5.16
C GLU A 433 -4.29 -2.80 6.12
N ALA A 434 -3.98 -1.49 6.09
CA ALA A 434 -4.70 -0.48 6.86
C ALA A 434 -6.19 -0.44 6.49
N LEU A 435 -6.52 -0.47 5.19
CA LEU A 435 -7.90 -0.54 4.72
C LEU A 435 -8.61 -1.79 5.26
N PHE A 436 -8.03 -2.98 5.08
CA PHE A 436 -8.63 -4.23 5.56
C PHE A 436 -8.75 -4.33 7.09
N SER A 437 -7.93 -3.59 7.84
CA SER A 437 -8.07 -3.48 9.29
C SER A 437 -9.31 -2.72 9.74
N LEU A 438 -9.83 -1.84 8.88
CA LEU A 438 -10.97 -0.96 9.19
C LEU A 438 -12.29 -1.43 8.61
N VAL A 439 -12.29 -2.27 7.58
CA VAL A 439 -13.49 -2.58 6.78
C VAL A 439 -14.00 -3.99 7.03
N GLN A 440 -15.31 -4.17 6.87
CA GLN A 440 -15.99 -5.45 7.00
C GLN A 440 -17.00 -5.65 5.87
N THR A 441 -17.32 -6.92 5.61
CA THR A 441 -18.35 -7.34 4.65
C THR A 441 -18.96 -8.65 5.11
N SER A 442 -20.12 -9.02 4.55
CA SER A 442 -20.68 -10.35 4.78
C SER A 442 -19.72 -11.45 4.33
N ARG A 443 -19.59 -12.52 5.12
CA ARG A 443 -18.66 -13.64 4.82
C ARG A 443 -18.88 -14.24 3.44
N GLN A 444 -20.11 -14.23 2.93
CA GLN A 444 -20.44 -14.74 1.59
C GLN A 444 -19.74 -13.96 0.46
N HIS A 445 -19.36 -12.70 0.68
CA HIS A 445 -18.65 -11.87 -0.29
C HIS A 445 -17.14 -12.11 -0.28
N ILE A 446 -16.60 -12.71 0.79
CA ILE A 446 -15.18 -12.99 0.91
C ILE A 446 -14.87 -14.27 0.12
N PRO A 447 -14.06 -14.22 -0.94
CA PRO A 447 -13.79 -15.37 -1.78
C PRO A 447 -12.99 -16.47 -1.06
N VAL A 448 -13.34 -17.72 -1.33
CA VAL A 448 -12.62 -18.91 -0.84
C VAL A 448 -12.27 -19.82 -2.02
N ILE A 449 -11.02 -20.24 -2.09
CA ILE A 449 -10.56 -21.31 -3.00
C ILE A 449 -10.22 -22.52 -2.15
N CYS A 450 -10.87 -23.65 -2.41
CA CYS A 450 -10.56 -24.91 -1.73
C CYS A 450 -9.62 -25.75 -2.59
N ILE A 451 -8.53 -26.23 -1.99
CA ILE A 451 -7.62 -27.22 -2.59
C ILE A 451 -7.70 -28.48 -1.74
N ASP A 452 -8.53 -29.44 -2.15
CA ASP A 452 -8.66 -30.73 -1.48
C ASP A 452 -7.84 -31.80 -2.19
N GLY A 453 -7.45 -32.85 -1.46
CA GLY A 453 -6.82 -34.01 -2.07
C GLY A 453 -6.18 -34.95 -1.06
N PRO A 454 -5.66 -36.10 -1.52
CA PRO A 454 -4.95 -37.05 -0.66
C PRO A 454 -3.69 -36.45 -0.05
N THR A 455 -3.16 -37.15 0.95
CA THR A 455 -1.86 -36.79 1.52
C THR A 455 -0.76 -36.92 0.45
N ALA A 456 0.24 -36.04 0.52
CA ALA A 456 1.40 -35.99 -0.37
C ALA A 456 1.11 -35.66 -1.86
N SER A 457 -0.10 -35.21 -2.22
CA SER A 457 -0.42 -34.73 -3.58
C SER A 457 0.24 -33.40 -3.96
N GLY A 458 0.84 -32.68 -2.99
CA GLY A 458 1.39 -31.34 -3.21
C GLY A 458 0.39 -30.20 -2.95
N LYS A 459 -0.81 -30.51 -2.45
CA LYS A 459 -1.89 -29.55 -2.18
C LYS A 459 -1.49 -28.36 -1.29
N GLY A 460 -0.78 -28.59 -0.19
CA GLY A 460 -0.33 -27.51 0.69
C GLY A 460 0.69 -26.59 0.03
N THR A 461 1.58 -27.14 -0.82
CA THR A 461 2.54 -26.34 -1.59
C THR A 461 1.85 -25.50 -2.66
N LEU A 462 0.90 -26.09 -3.39
CA LEU A 462 0.07 -25.39 -4.38
C LEU A 462 -0.75 -24.28 -3.71
N ALA A 463 -1.45 -24.59 -2.61
CA ALA A 463 -2.32 -23.66 -1.90
C ALA A 463 -1.55 -22.47 -1.31
N ALA A 464 -0.40 -22.70 -0.68
CA ALA A 464 0.43 -21.62 -0.16
C ALA A 464 0.98 -20.71 -1.27
N ALA A 465 1.41 -21.28 -2.40
CA ALA A 465 1.87 -20.51 -3.56
C ALA A 465 0.73 -19.70 -4.19
N LEU A 466 -0.46 -20.29 -4.32
CA LEU A 466 -1.66 -19.62 -4.82
C LEU A 466 -2.10 -18.47 -3.91
N ALA A 467 -2.15 -18.70 -2.59
CA ALA A 467 -2.48 -17.68 -1.60
C ALA A 467 -1.54 -16.48 -1.72
N LYS A 468 -0.22 -16.73 -1.81
CA LYS A 468 0.79 -15.69 -2.03
C LYS A 468 0.59 -14.94 -3.36
N ARG A 469 0.25 -15.65 -4.44
CA ARG A 469 0.04 -15.07 -5.78
C ARG A 469 -1.16 -14.14 -5.83
N LEU A 470 -2.23 -14.46 -5.08
CA LEU A 470 -3.48 -13.70 -5.03
C LEU A 470 -3.54 -12.69 -3.86
N GLY A 471 -2.63 -12.79 -2.90
CA GLY A 471 -2.65 -11.97 -1.68
C GLY A 471 -3.71 -12.45 -0.67
N TYR A 472 -4.14 -13.71 -0.77
CA TYR A 472 -5.15 -14.28 0.12
C TYR A 472 -4.51 -14.88 1.38
N HIS A 473 -5.32 -15.01 2.43
CA HIS A 473 -4.95 -15.80 3.60
C HIS A 473 -4.79 -17.26 3.20
N PHE A 474 -3.94 -17.97 3.94
CA PHE A 474 -3.69 -19.39 3.75
C PHE A 474 -4.11 -20.19 4.98
N LEU A 475 -4.81 -21.31 4.75
CA LEU A 475 -5.22 -22.25 5.78
C LEU A 475 -4.77 -23.66 5.42
N ASP A 476 -3.88 -24.27 6.20
CA ASP A 476 -3.59 -25.71 6.14
C ASP A 476 -4.38 -26.41 7.24
N SER A 477 -5.55 -26.95 6.87
CA SER A 477 -6.39 -27.67 7.83
C SER A 477 -5.68 -28.90 8.40
N GLY A 478 -4.83 -29.57 7.63
CA GLY A 478 -4.08 -30.72 8.11
C GLY A 478 -3.08 -30.34 9.19
N ALA A 479 -2.45 -29.17 9.09
CA ALA A 479 -1.57 -28.62 10.10
C ALA A 479 -2.32 -28.29 11.39
N MET A 480 -3.53 -27.75 11.31
CA MET A 480 -4.34 -27.44 12.50
C MET A 480 -4.54 -28.66 13.40
N TYR A 481 -4.96 -29.81 12.85
CA TYR A 481 -5.10 -31.05 13.65
C TYR A 481 -3.77 -31.47 14.32
N ARG A 482 -2.62 -31.23 13.67
CA ARG A 482 -1.30 -31.53 14.22
C ARG A 482 -0.85 -30.52 15.27
N ILE A 483 -1.22 -29.25 15.12
CA ILE A 483 -1.00 -28.19 16.11
C ILE A 483 -1.83 -28.49 17.36
N THR A 484 -3.12 -28.85 17.21
CA THR A 484 -3.96 -29.27 18.34
C THR A 484 -3.39 -30.48 19.06
N ALA A 485 -2.91 -31.48 18.32
CA ALA A 485 -2.24 -32.64 18.91
C ALA A 485 -0.97 -32.26 19.69
N LEU A 486 -0.14 -31.38 19.12
CA LEU A 486 1.07 -30.87 19.77
C LEU A 486 0.72 -30.10 21.05
N ALA A 487 -0.25 -29.18 20.98
CA ALA A 487 -0.69 -28.36 22.10
C ALA A 487 -1.31 -29.22 23.22
N ALA A 488 -2.18 -30.18 22.88
CA ALA A 488 -2.78 -31.10 23.84
C ALA A 488 -1.72 -31.95 24.55
N THR A 489 -0.73 -32.45 23.80
CA THR A 489 0.39 -33.21 24.37
C THR A 489 1.24 -32.35 25.30
N GLY A 490 1.55 -31.11 24.89
CA GLY A 490 2.29 -30.15 25.72
C GLY A 490 1.56 -29.76 27.00
N ALA A 491 0.22 -29.73 26.96
CA ALA A 491 -0.63 -29.48 28.12
C ALA A 491 -0.92 -30.74 28.98
N GLY A 492 -0.39 -31.91 28.60
CA GLY A 492 -0.61 -33.16 29.32
C GLY A 492 -2.05 -33.72 29.23
N LEU A 493 -2.81 -33.32 28.21
CA LEU A 493 -4.19 -33.76 28.02
C LEU A 493 -4.25 -35.12 27.31
N PRO A 494 -5.08 -36.08 27.78
CA PRO A 494 -5.25 -37.36 27.10
C PRO A 494 -5.98 -37.18 25.76
N ILE A 495 -5.41 -37.70 24.66
CA ILE A 495 -5.98 -37.60 23.31
C ILE A 495 -6.91 -38.79 23.05
N ASP A 496 -8.00 -38.81 23.81
CA ASP A 496 -9.11 -39.76 23.71
C ASP A 496 -10.40 -39.09 24.21
N THR A 497 -11.47 -39.85 24.37
CA THR A 497 -12.78 -39.34 24.82
C THR A 497 -12.75 -38.70 26.22
N SER A 498 -11.78 -39.03 27.07
CA SER A 498 -11.66 -38.45 28.43
C SER A 498 -11.11 -37.02 28.42
N GLY A 499 -10.26 -36.68 27.45
CA GLY A 499 -9.70 -35.32 27.30
C GLY A 499 -10.43 -34.46 26.28
N GLU A 500 -11.42 -35.01 25.57
CA GLU A 500 -12.11 -34.38 24.44
C GLU A 500 -12.60 -32.95 24.74
N THR A 501 -13.32 -32.74 25.84
CA THR A 501 -13.84 -31.40 26.19
C THR A 501 -12.72 -30.41 26.53
N ALA A 502 -11.66 -30.86 27.21
CA ALA A 502 -10.51 -30.00 27.53
C ALA A 502 -9.74 -29.61 26.27
N ILE A 503 -9.56 -30.55 25.33
CA ILE A 503 -8.92 -30.28 24.04
C ILE A 503 -9.78 -29.33 23.20
N ALA A 504 -11.11 -29.50 23.19
CA ALA A 504 -12.00 -28.60 22.47
C ALA A 504 -11.93 -27.16 23.01
N SER A 505 -11.83 -26.99 24.34
CA SER A 505 -11.57 -25.68 24.95
C SER A 505 -10.22 -25.12 24.54
N LEU A 506 -9.15 -25.94 24.58
CA LEU A 506 -7.81 -25.53 24.18
C LEU A 506 -7.77 -24.99 22.74
N VAL A 507 -8.52 -25.60 21.81
CA VAL A 507 -8.58 -25.17 20.41
C VAL A 507 -9.05 -23.72 20.26
N GLN A 508 -9.95 -23.25 21.13
CA GLN A 508 -10.49 -21.89 21.07
C GLN A 508 -9.43 -20.82 21.40
N ASP A 509 -8.40 -21.20 22.17
CA ASP A 509 -7.34 -20.30 22.62
C ASP A 509 -6.10 -20.33 21.73
N LEU A 510 -6.04 -21.23 20.73
CA LEU A 510 -4.86 -21.36 19.86
C LEU A 510 -4.72 -20.15 18.93
N SER A 511 -3.59 -19.42 19.05
CA SER A 511 -3.20 -18.40 18.09
C SER A 511 -2.31 -19.00 17.00
N ILE A 512 -2.91 -19.34 15.86
CA ILE A 512 -2.21 -19.97 14.73
C ILE A 512 -1.99 -18.95 13.62
N THR A 513 -0.74 -18.81 13.18
CA THR A 513 -0.39 -18.01 12.00
C THR A 513 0.33 -18.86 10.96
N PHE A 514 -0.20 -18.87 9.73
CA PHE A 514 0.47 -19.46 8.58
C PHE A 514 1.21 -18.37 7.82
N THR A 515 2.54 -18.49 7.71
CA THR A 515 3.36 -17.61 6.88
C THR A 515 4.02 -18.41 5.76
N ALA A 516 4.75 -17.73 4.86
CA ALA A 516 5.44 -18.38 3.75
C ALA A 516 6.55 -19.32 4.26
N GLY A 517 6.20 -20.58 4.50
CA GLY A 517 7.12 -21.65 4.92
C GLY A 517 7.18 -21.89 6.42
N GLN A 518 6.56 -21.06 7.26
CA GLN A 518 6.51 -21.26 8.71
C GLN A 518 5.06 -21.33 9.22
N ILE A 519 4.91 -22.03 10.33
CA ILE A 519 3.66 -22.20 11.07
C ILE A 519 3.97 -21.80 12.50
N LEU A 520 3.36 -20.71 12.95
CA LEU A 520 3.55 -20.19 14.29
C LEU A 520 2.36 -20.58 15.18
N LEU A 521 2.65 -21.08 16.37
CA LEU A 521 1.70 -21.25 17.47
C LEU A 521 2.12 -20.29 18.58
N ASP A 522 1.27 -19.32 18.92
CA ASP A 522 1.54 -18.30 19.94
C ASP A 522 2.87 -17.54 19.67
N GLY A 523 3.17 -17.32 18.39
CA GLY A 523 4.40 -16.67 17.93
C GLY A 523 5.63 -17.58 17.84
N VAL A 524 5.55 -18.84 18.31
CA VAL A 524 6.65 -19.81 18.25
C VAL A 524 6.57 -20.67 17.00
N ASP A 525 7.68 -20.80 16.27
CA ASP A 525 7.74 -21.66 15.08
C ASP A 525 7.63 -23.15 15.46
N VAL A 526 6.52 -23.78 15.06
CA VAL A 526 6.24 -25.20 15.30
C VAL A 526 6.32 -26.04 14.03
N THR A 527 6.83 -25.48 12.93
CA THR A 527 6.81 -26.06 11.58
C THR A 527 7.36 -27.49 11.53
N GLU A 528 8.51 -27.74 12.16
CA GLU A 528 9.11 -29.07 12.21
C GLU A 528 8.49 -29.96 13.30
N ALA A 529 8.13 -29.37 14.45
CA ALA A 529 7.52 -30.09 15.56
C ALA A 529 6.23 -30.80 15.13
N ILE A 530 5.35 -30.11 14.39
CA ILE A 530 4.07 -30.69 13.95
C ILE A 530 4.23 -31.76 12.85
N ARG A 531 5.42 -31.91 12.26
CA ARG A 531 5.70 -32.90 11.20
C ARG A 531 6.22 -34.23 11.74
N SER A 532 6.40 -34.36 13.06
CA SER A 532 6.81 -35.61 13.69
C SER A 532 5.78 -36.72 13.48
N GLU A 533 6.24 -37.97 13.45
CA GLU A 533 5.37 -39.13 13.31
C GLU A 533 4.34 -39.23 14.45
N ALA A 534 4.79 -38.99 15.69
CA ALA A 534 3.94 -38.95 16.87
C ALA A 534 2.79 -37.94 16.73
N ASN A 535 3.09 -36.72 16.27
CA ASN A 535 2.05 -35.70 16.03
C ASN A 535 1.13 -36.06 14.86
N GLY A 536 1.63 -36.74 13.83
CA GLY A 536 0.80 -37.28 12.75
C GLY A 536 -0.21 -38.33 13.24
N MET A 537 0.22 -39.25 14.11
CA MET A 537 -0.65 -40.25 14.73
C MET A 537 -1.67 -39.59 15.66
N ASN A 538 -1.23 -38.68 16.53
CA ASN A 538 -2.11 -37.97 17.46
C ASN A 538 -3.13 -37.08 16.74
N ALA A 539 -2.75 -36.42 15.64
CA ALA A 539 -3.70 -35.66 14.82
C ALA A 539 -4.84 -36.53 14.27
N SER A 540 -4.57 -37.80 13.99
CA SER A 540 -5.60 -38.73 13.53
C SER A 540 -6.59 -39.07 14.64
N LYS A 541 -6.11 -39.23 15.89
CA LYS A 541 -6.96 -39.40 17.08
C LYS A 541 -7.78 -38.14 17.37
N VAL A 542 -7.14 -36.95 17.35
CA VAL A 542 -7.81 -35.65 17.49
C VAL A 542 -8.95 -35.51 16.48
N SER A 543 -8.71 -35.86 15.21
CA SER A 543 -9.73 -35.74 14.14
C SER A 543 -10.95 -36.65 14.32
N ALA A 544 -10.86 -37.66 15.18
CA ALA A 544 -11.95 -38.59 15.47
C ALA A 544 -12.84 -38.12 16.64
N LEU A 545 -12.44 -37.10 17.40
CA LEU A 545 -13.19 -36.56 18.54
C LEU A 545 -14.21 -35.50 18.08
N PRO A 546 -15.53 -35.74 18.20
CA PRO A 546 -16.57 -34.84 17.68
C PRO A 546 -16.53 -33.40 18.19
N GLN A 547 -16.35 -33.17 19.50
CA GLN A 547 -16.33 -31.82 20.09
C GLN A 547 -15.09 -31.06 19.64
N VAL A 548 -13.94 -31.73 19.55
CA VAL A 548 -12.71 -31.11 19.05
C VAL A 548 -12.86 -30.76 17.57
N ARG A 549 -13.51 -31.62 16.79
CA ARG A 549 -13.81 -31.33 15.38
C ARG A 549 -14.71 -30.11 15.25
N ALA A 550 -15.75 -29.97 16.06
CA ALA A 550 -16.61 -28.78 16.06
C ALA A 550 -15.82 -27.50 16.37
N ALA A 551 -14.99 -27.52 17.42
CA ALA A 551 -14.13 -26.38 17.77
C ALA A 551 -13.14 -26.02 16.64
N LEU A 552 -12.59 -27.03 15.96
CA LEU A 552 -11.70 -26.82 14.82
C LEU A 552 -12.41 -26.22 13.60
N VAL A 553 -13.70 -26.53 13.39
CA VAL A 553 -14.51 -25.91 12.33
C VAL A 553 -14.67 -24.41 12.59
N ASP A 554 -14.94 -24.01 13.82
CA ASP A 554 -15.01 -22.59 14.19
C ASP A 554 -13.67 -21.89 13.95
N LEU A 555 -12.56 -22.54 14.34
CA LEU A 555 -11.22 -22.02 14.11
C LEU A 555 -10.90 -21.93 12.60
N GLN A 556 -11.29 -22.92 11.78
CA GLN A 556 -11.12 -22.88 10.31
C GLN A 556 -11.89 -21.71 9.69
N HIS A 557 -13.14 -21.51 10.09
CA HIS A 557 -13.94 -20.37 9.65
C HIS A 557 -13.36 -19.03 10.08
N SER A 558 -12.60 -18.99 11.18
CA SER A 558 -11.92 -17.76 11.60
C SER A 558 -10.88 -17.27 10.58
N PHE A 559 -10.37 -18.11 9.68
CA PHE A 559 -9.46 -17.72 8.58
C PHE A 559 -10.18 -17.11 7.37
N HIS A 560 -11.52 -17.17 7.32
CA HIS A 560 -12.33 -16.59 6.25
C HIS A 560 -12.42 -15.07 6.39
N ARG A 561 -11.32 -14.38 6.06
CA ARG A 561 -11.12 -12.94 6.22
C ARG A 561 -10.77 -12.28 4.88
N LEU A 562 -10.95 -10.96 4.81
CA LEU A 562 -10.52 -10.14 3.67
C LEU A 562 -9.00 -10.21 3.45
N PRO A 563 -8.50 -10.17 2.20
CA PRO A 563 -9.26 -10.07 0.95
C PRO A 563 -9.85 -11.40 0.45
N GLY A 564 -9.42 -12.54 1.00
CA GLY A 564 -9.85 -13.87 0.58
C GLY A 564 -9.07 -14.98 1.28
N LEU A 565 -9.44 -16.22 1.01
CA LEU A 565 -8.84 -17.41 1.63
C LEU A 565 -8.52 -18.49 0.58
N VAL A 566 -7.34 -19.10 0.68
CA VAL A 566 -7.04 -20.39 0.07
C VAL A 566 -6.94 -21.45 1.17
N ALA A 567 -7.85 -22.41 1.16
CA ALA A 567 -7.96 -23.46 2.17
C ALA A 567 -7.51 -24.82 1.60
N ASP A 568 -6.48 -25.41 2.21
CA ASP A 568 -5.95 -26.75 1.93
C ASP A 568 -6.50 -27.77 2.92
N GLY A 569 -7.04 -28.88 2.41
CA GLY A 569 -7.50 -29.98 3.24
C GLY A 569 -7.89 -31.24 2.48
N ARG A 570 -8.85 -31.97 3.04
CA ARG A 570 -9.44 -33.18 2.43
C ARG A 570 -10.92 -33.00 2.10
N ASP A 571 -11.58 -32.12 2.83
CA ASP A 571 -13.02 -31.87 2.86
C ASP A 571 -13.35 -30.37 2.93
N MET A 572 -12.41 -29.49 2.53
CA MET A 572 -12.62 -28.03 2.56
C MET A 572 -13.76 -27.62 1.65
N GLY A 573 -13.79 -28.11 0.41
CA GLY A 573 -14.82 -27.76 -0.57
C GLY A 573 -16.12 -28.55 -0.40
N SER A 574 -16.10 -29.68 0.31
CA SER A 574 -17.29 -30.53 0.51
C SER A 574 -18.02 -30.27 1.83
N ALA A 575 -17.30 -29.93 2.91
CA ALA A 575 -17.85 -29.83 4.26
C ALA A 575 -17.66 -28.44 4.90
N ILE A 576 -16.47 -27.85 4.78
CA ILE A 576 -16.15 -26.60 5.51
C ILE A 576 -16.63 -25.36 4.74
N PHE A 577 -16.34 -25.28 3.45
CA PHE A 577 -16.69 -24.19 2.55
C PHE A 577 -17.45 -24.74 1.32
N PRO A 578 -18.64 -25.33 1.51
CA PRO A 578 -19.42 -25.89 0.41
C PRO A 578 -19.88 -24.84 -0.61
N GLN A 579 -19.80 -23.55 -0.28
CA GLN A 579 -20.14 -22.44 -1.17
C GLN A 579 -18.89 -21.78 -1.79
N ALA A 580 -17.69 -22.36 -1.63
CA ALA A 580 -16.48 -21.84 -2.25
C ALA A 580 -16.63 -21.75 -3.78
N PRO A 581 -16.41 -20.57 -4.42
CA PRO A 581 -16.63 -20.43 -5.86
C PRO A 581 -15.69 -21.27 -6.73
N LEU A 582 -14.53 -21.66 -6.21
CA LEU A 582 -13.60 -22.60 -6.84
C LEU A 582 -13.17 -23.68 -5.84
N LYS A 583 -13.40 -24.93 -6.23
CA LYS A 583 -12.94 -26.11 -5.50
C LYS A 583 -12.10 -26.93 -6.46
N VAL A 584 -10.87 -27.23 -6.06
CA VAL A 584 -9.93 -28.05 -6.83
C VAL A 584 -9.70 -29.32 -6.04
N PHE A 585 -9.87 -30.48 -6.69
CA PHE A 585 -9.45 -31.75 -6.14
C PHE A 585 -8.14 -32.17 -6.79
N LEU A 586 -7.04 -31.98 -6.07
CA LEU A 586 -5.68 -32.22 -6.51
C LEU A 586 -5.27 -33.67 -6.25
N THR A 587 -4.89 -34.38 -7.31
CA THR A 587 -4.41 -35.75 -7.27
C THR A 587 -3.00 -35.86 -7.84
N ALA A 588 -2.35 -36.98 -7.53
CA ALA A 588 -1.12 -37.44 -8.13
C ALA A 588 -1.05 -38.95 -7.98
N SER A 589 -0.42 -39.65 -8.92
CA SER A 589 -0.24 -41.09 -8.83
C SER A 589 0.46 -41.48 -7.52
N ALA A 590 0.09 -42.63 -6.94
CA ALA A 590 0.70 -43.10 -5.70
C ALA A 590 2.23 -43.26 -5.83
N ALA A 591 2.70 -43.70 -7.01
CA ALA A 591 4.11 -43.79 -7.35
C ALA A 591 4.81 -42.42 -7.28
N GLU A 592 4.23 -41.39 -7.90
CA GLU A 592 4.82 -40.04 -7.89
C GLU A 592 4.80 -39.42 -6.48
N ARG A 593 3.72 -39.61 -5.73
CA ARG A 593 3.65 -39.16 -4.32
C ARG A 593 4.69 -39.85 -3.44
N ALA A 594 4.89 -41.17 -3.63
CA ALA A 594 5.95 -41.91 -2.95
C ALA A 594 7.34 -41.39 -3.33
N GLN A 595 7.58 -41.10 -4.61
CA GLN A 595 8.83 -40.52 -5.11
C GLN A 595 9.15 -39.16 -4.47
N ARG A 596 8.16 -38.26 -4.40
CA ARG A 596 8.30 -36.93 -3.76
C ARG A 596 8.59 -37.08 -2.26
N ARG A 597 7.85 -37.95 -1.58
CA ARG A 597 8.03 -38.22 -0.14
C ARG A 597 9.39 -38.85 0.15
N PHE A 598 9.84 -39.77 -0.69
CA PHE A 598 11.17 -40.39 -0.60
C PHE A 598 12.28 -39.35 -0.70
N LYS A 599 12.25 -38.47 -1.72
CA LYS A 599 13.22 -37.37 -1.86
C LYS A 599 13.23 -36.46 -0.63
N GLN A 600 12.06 -36.14 -0.09
CA GLN A 600 11.93 -35.31 1.13
C GLN A 600 12.59 -35.99 2.34
N LEU A 601 12.33 -37.27 2.58
CA LEU A 601 12.86 -38.01 3.73
C LEU A 601 14.38 -38.23 3.63
N ILE A 602 14.88 -38.58 2.44
CA ILE A 602 16.33 -38.72 2.18
C ILE A 602 17.05 -37.38 2.39
N SER A 603 16.48 -36.26 1.95
CA SER A 603 17.08 -34.93 2.18
C SER A 603 17.19 -34.56 3.68
N LYS A 604 16.42 -35.22 4.54
CA LYS A 604 16.45 -35.08 6.00
C LYS A 604 17.22 -36.20 6.71
N GLY A 605 17.92 -37.07 5.97
CA GLY A 605 18.71 -38.17 6.54
C GLY A 605 17.87 -39.36 7.06
N ILE A 606 16.60 -39.46 6.67
CA ILE A 606 15.70 -40.54 7.12
C ILE A 606 15.70 -41.67 6.07
N SER A 607 16.06 -42.89 6.49
CA SER A 607 16.06 -44.08 5.63
C SER A 607 14.65 -44.65 5.45
N THR A 608 14.27 -44.96 4.21
CA THR A 608 12.98 -45.55 3.83
C THR A 608 13.09 -46.17 2.43
N THR A 609 12.05 -46.86 1.94
CA THR A 609 12.01 -47.42 0.58
C THR A 609 10.82 -46.85 -0.21
N LEU A 610 10.94 -46.77 -1.53
CA LEU A 610 9.84 -46.31 -2.38
C LEU A 610 8.61 -47.22 -2.27
N ASP A 611 8.81 -48.53 -2.23
CA ASP A 611 7.73 -49.50 -2.14
C ASP A 611 6.98 -49.40 -0.81
N SER A 612 7.70 -49.25 0.32
CA SER A 612 7.06 -49.05 1.63
C SER A 612 6.26 -47.75 1.68
N LEU A 613 6.82 -46.65 1.18
CA LEU A 613 6.11 -45.36 1.14
C LEU A 613 4.87 -45.40 0.25
N ARG A 614 4.95 -46.11 -0.88
CA ARG A 614 3.83 -46.28 -1.79
C ARG A 614 2.70 -47.07 -1.12
N ALA A 615 3.01 -48.22 -0.53
CA ALA A 615 2.04 -49.05 0.18
C ALA A 615 1.37 -48.28 1.34
N ASP A 616 2.16 -47.51 2.10
CA ASP A 616 1.63 -46.67 3.19
C ASP A 616 0.67 -45.59 2.70
N LEU A 617 0.98 -44.95 1.57
CA LEU A 617 0.12 -43.94 0.95
C LEU A 617 -1.17 -44.56 0.41
N GLU A 618 -1.08 -45.69 -0.28
CA GLU A 618 -2.25 -46.42 -0.81
C GLU A 618 -3.19 -46.88 0.32
N ALA A 619 -2.65 -47.49 1.38
CA ALA A 619 -3.43 -47.91 2.55
C ALA A 619 -4.02 -46.74 3.34
N ARG A 620 -3.37 -45.56 3.30
CA ARG A 620 -3.92 -44.34 3.91
C ARG A 620 -5.05 -43.77 3.07
N ASP A 621 -4.91 -43.74 1.76
CA ASP A 621 -5.96 -43.24 0.86
C ASP A 621 -7.22 -44.09 0.95
N GLU A 622 -7.10 -45.42 0.99
CA GLU A 622 -8.24 -46.32 1.17
C GLU A 622 -8.97 -46.03 2.48
N ARG A 623 -8.23 -45.92 3.60
CA ARG A 623 -8.82 -45.53 4.90
C ARG A 623 -9.49 -44.17 4.86
N ASP A 624 -8.87 -43.17 4.25
CA ASP A 624 -9.42 -41.81 4.20
C ASP A 624 -10.66 -41.73 3.30
N GLN A 625 -10.75 -42.55 2.23
CA GLN A 625 -11.92 -42.64 1.35
C GLN A 625 -13.11 -43.37 1.98
N THR A 626 -12.87 -44.36 2.85
CA THR A 626 -13.93 -45.20 3.45
C THR A 626 -14.41 -44.72 4.83
N ARG A 627 -13.87 -43.62 5.36
CA ARG A 627 -14.34 -43.03 6.64
C ARG A 627 -15.81 -42.63 6.59
N SER A 628 -16.50 -42.88 7.71
CA SER A 628 -17.90 -42.47 7.89
C SER A 628 -18.07 -40.95 8.01
N ALA A 629 -17.12 -40.27 8.65
CA ALA A 629 -17.11 -38.82 8.81
C ALA A 629 -16.07 -38.18 7.87
N SER A 630 -16.55 -37.33 6.96
CA SER A 630 -15.76 -36.56 5.98
C SER A 630 -14.77 -37.40 5.16
N PRO A 631 -15.30 -38.31 4.32
CA PRO A 631 -14.48 -39.13 3.45
C PRO A 631 -13.70 -38.26 2.46
N LEU A 632 -12.49 -38.68 2.10
CA LEU A 632 -11.71 -38.07 1.03
C LEU A 632 -12.42 -38.28 -0.31
N LYS A 633 -13.22 -37.31 -0.72
CA LYS A 633 -13.94 -37.33 -1.99
C LYS A 633 -13.97 -35.93 -2.59
N PRO A 634 -13.89 -35.79 -3.92
CA PRO A 634 -14.14 -34.51 -4.58
C PRO A 634 -15.53 -33.99 -4.22
N ALA A 635 -15.65 -32.67 -4.00
CA ALA A 635 -16.95 -32.02 -4.02
C ALA A 635 -17.59 -32.19 -5.42
N GLN A 636 -18.93 -32.17 -5.49
CA GLN A 636 -19.66 -32.45 -6.72
C GLN A 636 -19.29 -31.50 -7.88
N ASP A 637 -18.96 -30.26 -7.54
CA ASP A 637 -18.57 -29.18 -8.45
C ASP A 637 -17.05 -28.92 -8.46
N ALA A 638 -16.24 -29.84 -7.92
CA ALA A 638 -14.79 -29.70 -7.92
C ALA A 638 -14.17 -29.91 -9.30
N VAL A 639 -13.20 -29.07 -9.65
CA VAL A 639 -12.33 -29.26 -10.81
C VAL A 639 -11.23 -30.25 -10.44
N LEU A 640 -11.07 -31.31 -11.22
CA LEU A 640 -10.02 -32.31 -10.99
C LEU A 640 -8.69 -31.82 -11.58
N LEU A 641 -7.62 -31.88 -10.79
CA LEU A 641 -6.26 -31.58 -11.24
C LEU A 641 -5.33 -32.75 -10.91
N ASP A 642 -4.81 -33.44 -11.92
CA ASP A 642 -3.70 -34.37 -11.74
C ASP A 642 -2.38 -33.62 -11.98
N ASN A 643 -1.52 -33.54 -10.95
CA ASN A 643 -0.23 -32.88 -11.05
C ASN A 643 0.96 -33.84 -11.10
N SER A 644 0.74 -35.11 -11.47
CA SER A 644 1.80 -36.12 -11.54
C SER A 644 2.99 -35.64 -12.40
N ASP A 645 2.69 -35.06 -13.57
CA ASP A 645 3.68 -34.57 -14.55
C ASP A 645 3.83 -33.04 -14.56
N LEU A 646 3.22 -32.34 -13.60
CA LEU A 646 3.25 -30.89 -13.53
C LEU A 646 4.21 -30.39 -12.45
N SER A 647 4.92 -29.31 -12.76
CA SER A 647 5.59 -28.54 -11.72
C SER A 647 4.56 -27.82 -10.84
N VAL A 648 5.00 -27.39 -9.65
CA VAL A 648 4.18 -26.55 -8.76
C VAL A 648 3.75 -25.28 -9.49
N GLU A 649 4.66 -24.60 -10.19
CA GLU A 649 4.36 -23.37 -10.92
C GLU A 649 3.28 -23.58 -11.99
N LYS A 650 3.40 -24.61 -12.82
CA LYS A 650 2.38 -24.93 -13.83
C LYS A 650 1.02 -25.25 -13.19
N SER A 651 1.03 -25.91 -12.03
CA SER A 651 -0.20 -26.19 -11.29
C SER A 651 -0.83 -24.90 -10.75
N VAL A 652 -0.02 -23.97 -10.23
CA VAL A 652 -0.47 -22.64 -9.79
C VAL A 652 -1.08 -21.87 -10.96
N ASP A 653 -0.38 -21.80 -12.10
CA ASP A 653 -0.85 -21.08 -13.29
C ASP A 653 -2.21 -21.59 -13.79
N LEU A 654 -2.41 -22.91 -13.82
CA LEU A 654 -3.69 -23.52 -14.19
C LEU A 654 -4.80 -23.10 -13.23
N VAL A 655 -4.57 -23.19 -11.92
CA VAL A 655 -5.58 -22.83 -10.91
C VAL A 655 -5.86 -21.34 -10.91
N VAL A 656 -4.85 -20.48 -11.10
CA VAL A 656 -5.04 -19.04 -11.30
C VAL A 656 -5.89 -18.78 -12.55
N GLY A 657 -5.64 -19.47 -13.66
CA GLY A 657 -6.45 -19.37 -14.87
C GLY A 657 -7.92 -19.73 -14.64
N TRP A 658 -8.19 -20.82 -13.90
CA TRP A 658 -9.56 -21.18 -13.51
C TRP A 658 -10.21 -20.17 -12.58
N TRP A 659 -9.44 -19.60 -11.65
CA TRP A 659 -9.94 -18.56 -10.75
C TRP A 659 -10.29 -17.27 -11.49
N LEU A 660 -9.41 -16.83 -12.40
CA LEU A 660 -9.61 -15.66 -13.22
C LEU A 660 -10.82 -15.81 -14.15
N GLY A 661 -11.03 -17.01 -14.72
CA GLY A 661 -12.23 -17.30 -15.52
C GLY A 661 -13.56 -17.27 -14.74
N LYS A 662 -13.50 -17.21 -13.40
CA LYS A 662 -14.66 -17.02 -12.51
C LYS A 662 -14.83 -15.57 -12.03
N GLN A 663 -13.84 -14.71 -12.25
CA GLN A 663 -13.94 -13.30 -11.90
C GLN A 663 -14.69 -12.53 -12.99
N PRO A 664 -15.39 -11.44 -12.64
CA PRO A 664 -16.24 -10.72 -13.57
C PRO A 664 -15.51 -9.59 -14.35
N PHE A 665 -14.17 -9.63 -14.42
CA PHE A 665 -13.33 -8.56 -14.97
C PHE A 665 -12.89 -8.79 -16.41
#